data_AF-A0A7Y2VL48-F1
#
_entry.id   AF-A0A7Y2VL48-F1
#
_cell.length_a   1.000
_cell.length_b   1.000
_cell.length_c   1.000
_cell.angle_alpha   90.00
_cell.angle_beta   90.00
_cell.angle_gamma   90.00
#
_symmetry.space_group_name_H-M   'P 1'
#
loop_
_entity.id
_entity.type
_entity.pdbx_description
1 polymer ?
#
loop_
_entity_poly.entity_id
_entity_poly.type
_entity_poly.pdbx_seq_one_letter_code
_entity_poly.pdbx_strand_id
1 'polypeptide(L)'
;MTHYIAWLHELGMQDLERVGGKNASLGEMISQLSDLGVSVPGGFATTADAFREFLAQSGLGERIQARLKALDTEDVHALAEAGSEIRRWVTETRLQPALEDAIDAAWQELCDQAGTRPSVAVRSSATAEDLPDASFAGQQETFLNVRGLAEVKAKILDVFASLYNDRAISYRVHQGFEHAGVALSAGIQVMARSDLGASGVMFTLDTESGFRDAVFITAAYGLGETVVQGAVNPDEFYLYKPALRSGHDPVLRRNRGSKAIEMVYHKRPGGGVETRNVEAERRMRFSISDEQAAELGRQALVIEEHYGQPMDIEWALDGESNRLYIVQARPETVKSRSGGTVERFRLDSRGKVVCEGRSIGQRIGSGKARVIQSIDQMDQVAPGEVLVTDMTDPDWEPIMKRAAAIVTNRGGRTCHAAIIARELGIPAVVGCGDATARIEDGAGVTVSCAEGDTGFVYDGLLEFSVQADTLDELPEPPLKIMMNVGNPDRAFDFSHIPNAGVGLARLEFIINRMIGVHPKALLEFDRLDDETRALVERKMAGYADPVSFYVSRLAEGVATIAAAFAPEPVIVRLSDFKSNEYANLIGGRKYEPQEENPMLGFRGASRFVSESFRDCFELECRALRRVREDMGLDHVWAM
;
A
#
# COMPACT_ATOMS: atom_id res chain seq x y z
N MET A 1 33.87 11.12 -25.71
CA MET A 1 33.41 9.74 -25.96
C MET A 1 32.04 9.63 -25.33
N THR A 2 31.03 9.11 -26.04
CA THR A 2 29.71 8.90 -25.43
C THR A 2 29.84 7.82 -24.36
N HIS A 3 29.43 8.13 -23.13
CA HIS A 3 29.37 7.15 -22.03
C HIS A 3 28.00 6.45 -22.08
N TYR A 4 27.97 5.23 -22.61
CA TYR A 4 26.72 4.48 -22.79
C TYR A 4 26.18 3.84 -21.51
N ILE A 5 27.06 3.54 -20.56
CA ILE A 5 26.74 2.90 -19.28
C ILE A 5 27.12 3.86 -18.15
N ALA A 6 26.31 3.86 -17.10
CA ALA A 6 26.60 4.50 -15.83
C ALA A 6 26.32 3.49 -14.70
N TRP A 7 27.26 3.35 -13.75
CA TRP A 7 27.02 2.50 -12.59
C TRP A 7 26.07 3.17 -11.62
N LEU A 8 25.15 2.42 -11.02
CA LEU A 8 24.16 2.99 -10.11
C LEU A 8 24.81 3.72 -8.93
N HIS A 9 25.93 3.22 -8.40
CA HIS A 9 26.64 3.85 -7.28
C HIS A 9 27.36 5.17 -7.64
N GLU A 10 27.46 5.51 -8.93
CA GLU A 10 28.08 6.75 -9.43
C GLU A 10 27.04 7.83 -9.77
N LEU A 11 25.75 7.50 -9.70
CA LEU A 11 24.64 8.38 -10.08
C LEU A 11 24.09 9.15 -8.87
N GLY A 12 23.46 10.29 -9.14
CA GLY A 12 22.65 11.03 -8.16
C GLY A 12 21.53 11.80 -8.82
N MET A 13 20.78 12.61 -8.05
CA MET A 13 19.62 13.35 -8.56
C MET A 13 19.97 14.35 -9.69
N GLN A 14 21.22 14.81 -9.78
CA GLN A 14 21.69 15.65 -10.90
C GLN A 14 21.75 14.93 -12.25
N ASP A 15 21.70 13.59 -12.28
CA ASP A 15 21.84 12.79 -13.51
C ASP A 15 20.49 12.47 -14.18
N LEU A 16 19.40 13.13 -13.78
CA LEU A 16 18.03 12.87 -14.27
C LEU A 16 17.93 12.90 -15.81
N GLU A 17 18.52 13.90 -16.48
CA GLU A 17 18.51 13.97 -17.95
C GLU A 17 19.34 12.87 -18.63
N ARG A 18 20.29 12.28 -17.89
CA ARG A 18 21.23 11.27 -18.39
C ARG A 18 20.67 9.86 -18.24
N VAL A 19 19.98 9.54 -17.15
CA VAL A 19 19.53 8.17 -16.82
C VAL A 19 18.06 8.06 -16.43
N GLY A 20 17.31 9.16 -16.45
CA GLY A 20 15.93 9.18 -15.99
C GLY A 20 15.78 9.22 -14.46
N GLY A 21 14.56 9.51 -14.01
CA GLY A 21 14.22 9.73 -12.60
C GLY A 21 14.53 8.57 -11.67
N LYS A 22 14.01 7.38 -11.99
CA LYS A 22 14.20 6.16 -11.20
C LYS A 22 15.67 5.78 -11.00
N ASN A 23 16.47 5.78 -12.07
CA ASN A 23 17.89 5.41 -11.96
C ASN A 23 18.69 6.47 -11.21
N ALA A 24 18.37 7.76 -11.39
CA ALA A 24 18.97 8.85 -10.62
C ALA A 24 18.66 8.73 -9.13
N SER A 25 17.40 8.45 -8.77
CA SER A 25 16.99 8.24 -7.37
C SER A 25 17.62 6.99 -6.75
N LEU A 26 17.74 5.89 -7.51
CA LEU A 26 18.47 4.70 -7.06
C LEU A 26 19.94 5.03 -6.75
N GLY A 27 20.60 5.79 -7.62
CA GLY A 27 21.98 6.20 -7.39
C GLY A 27 22.16 7.16 -6.21
N GLU A 28 21.24 8.11 -6.05
CA GLU A 28 21.19 9.00 -4.90
C GLU A 28 21.14 8.20 -3.58
N MET A 29 20.27 7.20 -3.51
CA MET A 29 20.18 6.34 -2.32
C MET A 29 21.45 5.51 -2.10
N ILE A 30 22.02 4.91 -3.16
CA ILE A 30 23.25 4.12 -3.03
C ILE A 30 24.41 4.98 -2.56
N SER A 31 24.59 6.17 -3.15
CA SER A 31 25.74 7.04 -2.89
C SER A 31 25.66 7.78 -1.56
N GLN A 32 24.45 8.22 -1.15
CA GLN A 32 24.29 9.05 0.06
C GLN A 32 23.81 8.28 1.28
N LEU A 33 23.06 7.17 1.11
CA LEU A 33 22.33 6.54 2.21
C LEU A 33 22.88 5.16 2.62
N SER A 34 23.78 4.56 1.84
CA SER A 34 24.37 3.24 2.18
C SER A 34 25.10 3.27 3.54
N ASP A 35 25.86 4.33 3.81
CA ASP A 35 26.56 4.52 5.10
C ASP A 35 25.61 4.87 6.26
N LEU A 36 24.37 5.25 5.95
CA LEU A 36 23.30 5.55 6.92
C LEU A 36 22.37 4.34 7.15
N GLY A 37 22.71 3.17 6.63
CA GLY A 37 21.99 1.92 6.86
C GLY A 37 20.91 1.57 5.83
N VAL A 38 20.74 2.36 4.76
CA VAL A 38 19.83 2.03 3.67
C VAL A 38 20.50 1.05 2.71
N SER A 39 19.91 -0.12 2.51
CA SER A 39 20.47 -1.14 1.62
C SER A 39 19.78 -1.13 0.27
N VAL A 40 20.46 -0.71 -0.80
CA VAL A 40 19.92 -0.74 -2.17
C VAL A 40 20.72 -1.73 -3.02
N PRO A 41 20.08 -2.62 -3.79
CA PRO A 41 20.80 -3.52 -4.69
C PRO A 41 21.54 -2.74 -5.77
N GLY A 42 22.81 -3.12 -6.02
CA GLY A 42 23.64 -2.52 -7.05
C GLY A 42 23.23 -2.90 -8.47
N GLY A 43 23.90 -2.30 -9.44
CA GLY A 43 23.61 -2.47 -10.86
C GLY A 43 24.20 -1.37 -11.72
N PHE A 44 23.79 -1.32 -12.98
CA PHE A 44 24.19 -0.29 -13.94
C PHE A 44 22.99 0.13 -14.79
N ALA A 45 23.07 1.29 -15.42
CA ALA A 45 22.03 1.82 -16.30
C ALA A 45 22.60 2.21 -17.66
N THR A 46 21.79 2.07 -18.72
CA THR A 46 22.09 2.70 -20.01
C THR A 46 21.80 4.20 -19.94
N THR A 47 22.46 5.02 -20.76
CA THR A 47 22.20 6.47 -20.80
C THR A 47 21.17 6.85 -21.85
N ALA A 48 20.54 8.01 -21.67
CA ALA A 48 19.65 8.64 -22.64
C ALA A 48 20.35 8.80 -24.01
N ASP A 49 21.65 9.08 -24.01
CA ASP A 49 22.45 9.16 -25.24
C ASP A 49 22.59 7.81 -25.93
N ALA A 50 22.73 6.70 -25.19
CA ALA A 50 22.70 5.35 -25.77
C ALA A 50 21.39 5.10 -26.54
N PHE A 51 20.26 5.51 -25.96
CA PHE A 51 18.96 5.40 -26.61
C PHE A 51 18.81 6.32 -27.83
N ARG A 52 19.26 7.58 -27.73
CA ARG A 52 19.22 8.53 -28.85
C ARG A 52 20.07 8.06 -30.03
N GLU A 53 21.28 7.58 -29.77
CA GLU A 53 22.14 7.02 -30.80
C GLU A 53 21.54 5.75 -31.41
N PHE A 54 20.86 4.91 -30.60
CA PHE A 54 20.13 3.74 -31.07
C PHE A 54 18.99 4.09 -32.02
N LEU A 55 18.22 5.13 -31.71
CA LEU A 55 17.19 5.62 -32.63
C LEU A 55 17.76 6.28 -33.89
N ALA A 56 18.93 6.93 -33.80
CA ALA A 56 19.57 7.54 -34.96
C ALA A 56 20.10 6.51 -35.97
N GLN A 57 20.32 5.27 -35.54
CA GLN A 57 20.81 4.20 -36.39
C GLN A 57 19.80 3.84 -37.49
N SER A 58 20.30 3.64 -38.71
CA SER A 58 19.52 3.14 -39.85
C SER A 58 18.25 3.95 -40.18
N GLY A 59 18.15 5.21 -39.73
CA GLY A 59 16.96 6.04 -39.91
C GLY A 59 15.74 5.58 -39.08
N LEU A 60 15.93 4.76 -38.04
CA LEU A 60 14.84 4.21 -37.23
C LEU A 60 13.99 5.33 -36.62
N GLY A 61 14.61 6.34 -36.02
CA GLY A 61 13.92 7.49 -35.43
C GLY A 61 13.07 8.26 -36.44
N GLU A 62 13.59 8.51 -37.65
CA GLU A 62 12.83 9.17 -38.72
C GLU A 62 11.61 8.34 -39.15
N ARG A 63 11.79 7.02 -39.27
CA ARG A 63 10.71 6.09 -39.61
C ARG A 63 9.61 6.07 -38.56
N ILE A 64 9.99 6.06 -37.28
CA ILE A 64 9.06 6.14 -36.14
C ILE A 64 8.29 7.47 -36.16
N GLN A 65 9.00 8.59 -36.31
CA GLN A 65 8.38 9.92 -36.38
C GLN A 65 7.40 10.04 -37.55
N ALA A 66 7.75 9.51 -38.72
CA ALA A 66 6.86 9.50 -39.88
C ALA A 66 5.58 8.69 -39.61
N ARG A 67 5.69 7.55 -38.91
CA ARG A 67 4.54 6.71 -38.54
C ARG A 67 3.64 7.40 -37.52
N LEU A 68 4.21 8.02 -36.50
CA LEU A 68 3.47 8.73 -35.45
C LEU A 68 2.82 10.02 -35.95
N LYS A 69 3.46 10.76 -36.86
CA LYS A 69 2.89 12.00 -37.41
C LYS A 69 1.63 11.77 -38.25
N ALA A 70 1.51 10.60 -38.86
CA ALA A 70 0.34 10.20 -39.65
C ALA A 70 -0.74 9.49 -38.82
N LEU A 71 -0.52 9.30 -37.52
CA LEU A 71 -1.40 8.54 -36.65
C LEU A 71 -2.46 9.46 -36.02
N ASP A 72 -3.72 9.05 -36.14
CA ASP A 72 -4.80 9.56 -35.29
C ASP A 72 -4.83 8.74 -34.00
N THR A 73 -4.53 9.36 -32.85
CA THR A 73 -4.49 8.67 -31.56
C THR A 73 -5.86 8.39 -30.97
N GLU A 74 -6.93 8.97 -31.51
CA GLU A 74 -8.32 8.66 -31.10
C GLU A 74 -8.83 7.37 -31.78
N ASP A 75 -8.16 6.89 -32.84
CA ASP A 75 -8.43 5.59 -33.46
C ASP A 75 -7.60 4.50 -32.76
N VAL A 76 -8.26 3.76 -31.87
CA VAL A 76 -7.66 2.68 -31.08
C VAL A 76 -7.04 1.59 -31.96
N HIS A 77 -7.64 1.27 -33.10
CA HIS A 77 -7.09 0.25 -34.00
C HIS A 77 -5.83 0.75 -34.71
N ALA A 78 -5.86 1.97 -35.22
CA ALA A 78 -4.68 2.58 -35.85
C ALA A 78 -3.53 2.75 -34.84
N LEU A 79 -3.84 3.11 -33.59
CA LEU A 79 -2.87 3.25 -32.50
C LEU A 79 -2.22 1.91 -32.16
N ALA A 80 -3.01 0.85 -31.99
CA ALA A 80 -2.49 -0.49 -31.69
C ALA A 80 -1.63 -1.04 -32.83
N GLU A 81 -2.02 -0.84 -34.09
CA GLU A 81 -1.22 -1.23 -35.25
C GLU A 81 0.11 -0.47 -35.31
N ALA A 82 0.06 0.87 -35.19
CA ALA A 82 1.25 1.71 -35.23
C ALA A 82 2.20 1.41 -34.06
N GLY A 83 1.68 1.25 -32.85
CA GLY A 83 2.46 0.89 -31.68
C GLY A 83 3.13 -0.48 -31.84
N SER A 84 2.38 -1.51 -32.23
CA SER A 84 2.93 -2.85 -32.49
C SER A 84 4.00 -2.85 -33.58
N GLU A 85 3.78 -2.09 -34.65
CA GLU A 85 4.73 -1.94 -35.75
C GLU A 85 6.02 -1.25 -35.30
N ILE A 86 5.92 -0.14 -34.56
CA ILE A 86 7.08 0.58 -34.02
C ILE A 86 7.85 -0.28 -33.03
N ARG A 87 7.17 -0.95 -32.09
CA ARG A 87 7.82 -1.84 -31.11
C ARG A 87 8.62 -2.94 -31.78
N ARG A 88 8.08 -3.54 -32.83
CA ARG A 88 8.79 -4.54 -33.65
C ARG A 88 10.01 -3.95 -34.35
N TRP A 89 9.93 -2.73 -34.90
CA TRP A 89 11.12 -2.09 -35.49
C TRP A 89 12.24 -1.89 -34.48
N VAL A 90 11.89 -1.49 -33.24
CA VAL A 90 12.83 -1.33 -32.15
C VAL A 90 13.47 -2.68 -31.77
N THR A 91 12.67 -3.72 -31.55
CA THR A 91 13.20 -5.03 -31.11
C THR A 91 13.97 -5.79 -32.19
N GLU A 92 13.67 -5.57 -33.47
CA GLU A 92 14.42 -6.15 -34.60
C GLU A 92 15.72 -5.39 -34.90
N THR A 93 15.87 -4.16 -34.39
CA THR A 93 17.08 -3.36 -34.59
C THR A 93 18.21 -3.84 -33.68
N ARG A 94 19.38 -4.11 -34.27
CA ARG A 94 20.57 -4.52 -33.51
C ARG A 94 21.16 -3.33 -32.76
N LEU A 95 21.57 -3.55 -31.52
CA LEU A 95 22.40 -2.62 -30.75
C LEU A 95 23.70 -2.31 -31.51
N GLN A 96 24.20 -1.09 -31.37
CA GLN A 96 25.48 -0.70 -31.94
C GLN A 96 26.61 -1.51 -31.28
N PRO A 97 27.67 -1.86 -32.02
CA PRO A 97 28.81 -2.58 -31.45
C PRO A 97 29.38 -1.92 -30.19
N ALA A 98 29.48 -0.59 -30.17
CA ALA A 98 30.01 0.13 -29.01
C ALA A 98 29.09 0.10 -27.77
N LEU A 99 27.78 0.08 -27.97
CA LEU A 99 26.81 -0.09 -26.88
C LEU A 99 26.81 -1.55 -26.41
N GLU A 100 26.89 -2.50 -27.34
CA GLU A 100 26.96 -3.92 -27.05
C GLU A 100 28.21 -4.28 -26.23
N ASP A 101 29.39 -3.81 -26.65
CA ASP A 101 30.66 -4.00 -25.93
C ASP A 101 30.61 -3.38 -24.52
N ALA A 102 29.97 -2.23 -24.37
CA ALA A 102 29.81 -1.56 -23.08
C ALA A 102 28.89 -2.35 -22.12
N ILE A 103 27.79 -2.91 -22.63
CA ILE A 103 26.89 -3.79 -21.86
C ILE A 103 27.63 -5.07 -21.46
N ASP A 104 28.43 -5.65 -22.37
CA ASP A 104 29.20 -6.87 -22.11
C ASP A 104 30.22 -6.68 -21.00
N ALA A 105 30.97 -5.57 -21.04
CA ALA A 105 31.91 -5.20 -20.01
C ALA A 105 31.23 -4.99 -18.66
N ALA A 106 30.14 -4.21 -18.62
CA ALA A 106 29.41 -3.93 -17.38
C ALA A 106 28.76 -5.20 -16.79
N TRP A 107 28.22 -6.08 -17.63
CA TRP A 107 27.67 -7.36 -17.18
C TRP A 107 28.73 -8.30 -16.62
N GLN A 108 29.91 -8.36 -17.25
CA GLN A 108 31.01 -9.18 -16.76
C GLN A 108 31.49 -8.67 -15.41
N GLU A 109 31.68 -7.35 -15.26
CA GLU A 109 32.06 -6.74 -13.99
C GLU A 109 31.00 -6.98 -12.90
N LEU A 110 29.71 -6.89 -13.24
CA LEU A 110 28.61 -7.20 -12.30
C LEU A 110 28.66 -8.66 -11.83
N CYS A 111 28.96 -9.60 -12.73
CA CYS A 111 29.12 -11.01 -12.38
C CYS A 111 30.34 -11.24 -11.47
N ASP A 112 31.43 -10.55 -11.76
CA ASP A 112 32.67 -10.65 -10.98
C ASP A 112 32.47 -10.10 -9.55
N GLN A 113 31.78 -8.97 -9.40
CA GLN A 113 31.40 -8.40 -8.10
C GLN A 113 30.46 -9.33 -7.31
N ALA A 114 29.50 -9.96 -7.98
CA ALA A 114 28.57 -10.89 -7.34
C ALA A 114 29.20 -12.26 -7.01
N GLY A 115 30.33 -12.62 -7.64
CA GLY A 115 30.94 -13.95 -7.55
C GLY A 115 30.11 -15.08 -8.19
N THR A 116 29.01 -14.72 -8.85
CA THR A 116 28.07 -15.63 -9.51
C THR A 116 27.45 -14.91 -10.72
N ARG A 117 26.62 -15.59 -11.52
CA ARG A 117 25.78 -14.92 -12.52
C ARG A 117 24.43 -14.56 -11.86
N PRO A 118 24.24 -13.31 -11.40
CA PRO A 118 23.01 -12.94 -10.71
C PRO A 118 21.81 -12.94 -11.67
N SER A 119 20.61 -13.09 -11.13
CA SER A 119 19.40 -12.65 -11.79
C SER A 119 19.25 -11.13 -11.62
N VAL A 120 18.85 -10.44 -12.67
CA VAL A 120 18.65 -8.99 -12.65
C VAL A 120 17.21 -8.60 -13.01
N ALA A 121 16.78 -7.45 -12.51
CA ALA A 121 15.62 -6.73 -13.01
C ALA A 121 16.10 -5.74 -14.08
N VAL A 122 15.41 -5.70 -15.21
CA VAL A 122 15.63 -4.69 -16.27
C VAL A 122 14.42 -3.77 -16.27
N ARG A 123 14.63 -2.54 -15.82
CA ARG A 123 13.58 -1.55 -15.55
C ARG A 123 13.74 -0.34 -16.44
N SER A 124 12.62 0.19 -16.89
CA SER A 124 12.59 1.46 -17.59
C SER A 124 12.75 2.65 -16.63
N SER A 125 13.47 3.68 -17.07
CA SER A 125 13.56 4.97 -16.40
C SER A 125 13.54 6.09 -17.43
N ALA A 126 12.45 6.84 -17.50
CA ALA A 126 12.31 7.90 -18.50
C ALA A 126 12.80 9.26 -17.97
N THR A 127 13.31 10.07 -18.89
CA THR A 127 13.78 11.45 -18.62
C THR A 127 12.64 12.42 -18.30
N ALA A 128 11.39 12.07 -18.63
CA ALA A 128 10.21 12.90 -18.40
C ALA A 128 9.26 12.32 -17.33
N GLU A 129 9.68 11.28 -16.59
CA GLU A 129 8.83 10.51 -15.68
C GLU A 129 8.40 11.28 -14.41
N ASP A 130 9.17 12.29 -14.01
CA ASP A 130 8.99 13.03 -12.75
C ASP A 130 8.47 14.47 -12.95
N LEU A 131 7.83 14.76 -14.09
CA LEU A 131 7.20 16.07 -14.26
C LEU A 131 6.03 16.21 -13.25
N PRO A 132 5.87 17.35 -12.55
CA PRO A 132 4.89 17.52 -11.48
C PRO A 132 3.43 17.19 -11.87
N ASP A 133 3.09 17.30 -13.15
CA ASP A 133 1.75 17.07 -13.69
C ASP A 133 1.61 15.75 -14.46
N ALA A 134 2.66 14.91 -14.50
CA ALA A 134 2.69 13.68 -15.29
C ALA A 134 3.17 12.46 -14.48
N SER A 135 2.23 11.76 -13.83
CA SER A 135 2.51 10.45 -13.23
C SER A 135 2.48 9.37 -14.33
N PHE A 136 3.62 8.98 -14.87
CA PHE A 136 3.75 7.82 -15.78
C PHE A 136 3.66 6.47 -15.03
N ALA A 137 3.00 6.43 -13.87
CA ALA A 137 2.94 5.27 -13.00
C ALA A 137 2.34 4.06 -13.75
N GLY A 138 3.08 2.95 -13.75
CA GLY A 138 2.66 1.70 -14.37
C GLY A 138 2.57 1.69 -15.90
N GLN A 139 3.10 2.70 -16.62
CA GLN A 139 3.06 2.74 -18.10
C GLN A 139 4.17 1.93 -18.78
N GLN A 140 5.26 1.65 -18.08
CA GLN A 140 6.50 1.17 -18.68
C GLN A 140 6.90 -0.22 -18.16
N GLU A 141 7.60 -0.97 -19.00
CA GLU A 141 7.87 -2.39 -18.76
C GLU A 141 9.00 -2.61 -17.75
N THR A 142 8.75 -3.53 -16.81
CA THR A 142 9.76 -4.08 -15.91
C THR A 142 9.85 -5.57 -16.14
N PHE A 143 11.07 -6.05 -16.38
CA PHE A 143 11.35 -7.47 -16.54
C PHE A 143 12.10 -8.00 -15.33
N LEU A 144 11.55 -9.04 -14.70
CA LEU A 144 12.11 -9.66 -13.50
C LEU A 144 12.71 -11.03 -13.82
N ASN A 145 13.69 -11.46 -13.01
CA ASN A 145 14.42 -12.72 -13.13
C ASN A 145 15.10 -12.92 -14.49
N VAL A 146 15.68 -11.85 -15.06
CA VAL A 146 16.44 -11.92 -16.30
C VAL A 146 17.80 -12.53 -16.02
N ARG A 147 18.20 -13.56 -16.78
CA ARG A 147 19.43 -14.31 -16.52
C ARG A 147 20.32 -14.42 -17.75
N GLY A 148 21.53 -13.89 -17.61
CA GLY A 148 22.57 -14.00 -18.61
C GLY A 148 22.49 -12.90 -19.66
N LEU A 149 23.66 -12.61 -20.23
CA LEU A 149 23.92 -11.45 -21.07
C LEU A 149 22.99 -11.33 -22.28
N ALA A 150 22.70 -12.44 -22.97
CA ALA A 150 21.83 -12.44 -24.14
C ALA A 150 20.40 -12.03 -23.79
N GLU A 151 19.88 -12.49 -22.65
CA GLU A 151 18.55 -12.13 -22.18
C GLU A 151 18.52 -10.67 -21.71
N VAL A 152 19.56 -10.20 -21.03
CA VAL A 152 19.71 -8.79 -20.63
C VAL A 152 19.67 -7.86 -21.85
N LYS A 153 20.43 -8.15 -22.91
CA LYS A 153 20.40 -7.37 -24.17
C LYS A 153 19.01 -7.36 -24.79
N ALA A 154 18.34 -8.51 -24.84
CA ALA A 154 16.97 -8.60 -25.36
C ALA A 154 16.00 -7.76 -24.53
N LYS A 155 16.09 -7.80 -23.20
CA LYS A 155 15.23 -7.00 -22.31
C LYS A 155 15.52 -5.51 -22.32
N ILE A 156 16.76 -5.09 -22.60
CA ILE A 156 17.06 -3.68 -22.86
C ILE A 156 16.31 -3.18 -24.12
N LEU A 157 16.27 -3.99 -25.18
CA LEU A 157 15.51 -3.67 -26.40
C LEU A 157 14.00 -3.63 -26.13
N ASP A 158 13.47 -4.59 -25.35
CA ASP A 158 12.06 -4.59 -24.95
C ASP A 158 11.73 -3.31 -24.14
N VAL A 159 12.60 -2.92 -23.19
CA VAL A 159 12.46 -1.64 -22.45
C VAL A 159 12.47 -0.45 -23.42
N PHE A 160 13.40 -0.38 -24.37
CA PHE A 160 13.42 0.66 -25.39
C PHE A 160 12.14 0.69 -26.24
N ALA A 161 11.56 -0.47 -26.54
CA ALA A 161 10.31 -0.60 -27.27
C ALA A 161 9.12 -0.14 -26.42
N SER A 162 9.14 -0.36 -25.10
CA SER A 162 8.07 0.03 -24.18
C SER A 162 7.78 1.54 -24.17
N LEU A 163 8.75 2.38 -24.56
CA LEU A 163 8.51 3.81 -24.78
C LEU A 163 7.38 4.03 -25.80
N TYR A 164 7.20 3.11 -26.75
CA TYR A 164 6.19 3.13 -27.79
C TYR A 164 5.04 2.14 -27.54
N ASN A 165 4.77 1.82 -26.28
CA ASN A 165 3.50 1.19 -25.89
C ASN A 165 2.33 2.11 -26.28
N ASP A 166 1.19 1.51 -26.61
CA ASP A 166 0.03 2.22 -27.16
C ASP A 166 -0.43 3.33 -26.19
N ARG A 167 -0.48 3.01 -24.90
CA ARG A 167 -0.75 3.94 -23.80
C ARG A 167 0.27 5.08 -23.72
N ALA A 168 1.56 4.78 -23.83
CA ALA A 168 2.62 5.79 -23.75
C ALA A 168 2.58 6.75 -24.96
N ILE A 169 2.20 6.27 -26.14
CA ILE A 169 1.99 7.08 -27.34
C ILE A 169 0.80 8.03 -27.13
N SER A 170 -0.38 7.48 -26.80
CA SER A 170 -1.59 8.27 -26.55
C SER A 170 -1.37 9.34 -25.48
N TYR A 171 -0.77 8.95 -24.34
CA TYR A 171 -0.49 9.86 -23.24
C TYR A 171 0.33 11.08 -23.66
N ARG A 172 1.43 10.87 -24.42
CA ARG A 172 2.27 11.99 -24.89
C ARG A 172 1.53 12.92 -25.85
N VAL A 173 0.68 12.38 -26.72
CA VAL A 173 -0.11 13.20 -27.64
C VAL A 173 -1.14 14.03 -26.87
N HIS A 174 -1.85 13.45 -25.90
CA HIS A 174 -2.80 14.19 -25.07
C HIS A 174 -2.16 15.31 -24.25
N GLN A 175 -0.95 15.11 -23.75
CA GLN A 175 -0.18 16.13 -23.02
C GLN A 175 0.51 17.15 -23.95
N GLY A 176 0.44 16.96 -25.26
CA GLY A 176 1.11 17.83 -26.24
C GLY A 176 2.63 17.72 -26.24
N PHE A 177 3.20 16.60 -25.75
CA PHE A 177 4.64 16.36 -25.80
C PHE A 177 5.10 15.90 -27.19
N GLU A 178 6.17 16.50 -27.70
CA GLU A 178 6.82 15.99 -28.90
C GLU A 178 7.45 14.62 -28.63
N HIS A 179 7.09 13.62 -29.45
CA HIS A 179 7.64 12.26 -29.35
C HIS A 179 9.18 12.21 -29.47
N ALA A 180 9.80 13.21 -30.11
CA ALA A 180 11.24 13.28 -30.32
C ALA A 180 12.04 13.71 -29.06
N GLY A 181 11.38 14.31 -28.06
CA GLY A 181 12.06 14.88 -26.88
C GLY A 181 12.29 13.91 -25.73
N VAL A 182 11.65 12.73 -25.73
CA VAL A 182 11.67 11.80 -24.59
C VAL A 182 12.69 10.69 -24.84
N ALA A 183 13.70 10.61 -23.97
CA ALA A 183 14.66 9.51 -23.95
C ALA A 183 14.38 8.55 -22.78
N LEU A 184 14.74 7.29 -22.98
CA LEU A 184 14.59 6.22 -22.00
C LEU A 184 15.94 5.63 -21.63
N SER A 185 16.12 5.35 -20.34
CA SER A 185 17.22 4.56 -19.79
C SER A 185 16.70 3.20 -19.35
N ALA A 186 17.51 2.17 -19.51
CA ALA A 186 17.27 0.85 -18.94
C ALA A 186 18.18 0.67 -17.72
N GLY A 187 17.61 0.52 -16.52
CA GLY A 187 18.31 0.15 -15.30
C GLY A 187 18.38 -1.37 -15.15
N ILE A 188 19.59 -1.90 -15.02
CA ILE A 188 19.88 -3.33 -14.80
C ILE A 188 20.30 -3.46 -13.33
N GLN A 189 19.38 -3.92 -12.49
CA GLN A 189 19.58 -4.01 -11.04
C GLN A 189 19.59 -5.46 -10.57
N VAL A 190 20.50 -5.82 -9.65
CA VAL A 190 20.53 -7.17 -9.05
C VAL A 190 19.24 -7.44 -8.29
N MET A 191 18.64 -8.61 -8.50
CA MET A 191 17.44 -9.00 -7.78
C MET A 191 17.73 -9.54 -6.39
N ALA A 192 17.05 -8.98 -5.39
CA ALA A 192 16.86 -9.65 -4.10
C ALA A 192 15.94 -10.87 -4.29
N ARG A 193 16.27 -11.98 -3.61
CA ARG A 193 15.52 -13.25 -3.63
C ARG A 193 14.22 -13.21 -2.82
N SER A 194 13.42 -12.17 -3.04
CA SER A 194 12.09 -12.01 -2.46
C SER A 194 11.08 -13.04 -2.99
N ASP A 195 11.40 -13.73 -4.10
CA ASP A 195 10.67 -14.93 -4.55
C ASP A 195 10.64 -16.03 -3.47
N LEU A 196 11.62 -16.06 -2.56
CA LEU A 196 11.71 -16.95 -1.41
C LEU A 196 11.35 -16.26 -0.08
N GLY A 197 11.09 -14.96 -0.10
CA GLY A 197 10.85 -14.13 1.06
C GLY A 197 9.55 -13.34 0.94
N ALA A 198 9.66 -12.03 1.13
CA ALA A 198 8.54 -11.10 1.08
C ALA A 198 8.96 -9.80 0.40
N SER A 199 8.00 -8.98 0.03
CA SER A 199 8.22 -7.66 -0.52
C SER A 199 6.97 -6.81 -0.32
N GLY A 200 7.09 -5.51 -0.59
CA GLY A 200 5.94 -4.62 -0.56
C GLY A 200 6.32 -3.17 -0.74
N VAL A 201 5.42 -2.31 -0.28
CA VAL A 201 5.51 -0.85 -0.40
C VAL A 201 5.33 -0.24 0.97
N MET A 202 6.04 0.84 1.27
CA MET A 202 5.88 1.61 2.48
C MET A 202 5.81 3.12 2.20
N PHE A 203 5.03 3.81 3.01
CA PHE A 203 4.87 5.26 2.97
C PHE A 203 5.32 5.85 4.29
N THR A 204 5.99 6.99 4.24
CA THR A 204 6.45 7.70 5.45
C THR A 204 5.35 8.58 6.05
N LEU A 205 4.09 8.32 5.75
CA LEU A 205 2.91 8.89 6.41
C LEU A 205 1.73 7.92 6.29
N ASP A 206 0.67 8.15 7.04
CA ASP A 206 -0.60 7.48 6.76
C ASP A 206 -1.25 8.10 5.51
N THR A 207 -1.40 7.32 4.45
CA THR A 207 -1.88 7.80 3.15
C THR A 207 -3.36 8.19 3.15
N GLU A 208 -4.14 7.75 4.14
CA GLU A 208 -5.57 8.05 4.24
C GLU A 208 -5.85 9.37 4.97
N SER A 209 -5.19 9.60 6.10
CA SER A 209 -5.36 10.80 6.93
C SER A 209 -4.33 11.89 6.65
N GLY A 210 -3.16 11.53 6.10
CA GLY A 210 -1.99 12.41 6.02
C GLY A 210 -1.20 12.55 7.33
N PHE A 211 -1.49 11.72 8.34
CA PHE A 211 -0.77 11.76 9.62
C PHE A 211 0.70 11.41 9.45
N ARG A 212 1.57 12.38 9.78
CA ARG A 212 3.00 12.37 9.44
C ARG A 212 3.88 11.60 10.41
N ASP A 213 3.41 11.29 11.61
CA ASP A 213 4.21 10.56 12.60
C ASP A 213 4.05 9.03 12.51
N ALA A 214 3.42 8.54 11.44
CA ALA A 214 3.33 7.12 11.13
C ALA A 214 4.20 6.73 9.91
N VAL A 215 4.71 5.51 9.91
CA VAL A 215 5.15 4.80 8.70
C VAL A 215 4.16 3.70 8.42
N PHE A 216 3.58 3.68 7.22
CA PHE A 216 2.65 2.65 6.77
C PHE A 216 3.36 1.65 5.87
N ILE A 217 3.42 0.38 6.26
CA ILE A 217 4.11 -0.69 5.51
C ILE A 217 3.08 -1.72 5.06
N THR A 218 3.14 -2.07 3.78
CA THR A 218 2.42 -3.22 3.21
C THR A 218 3.40 -4.35 2.90
N ALA A 219 3.00 -5.60 3.12
CA ALA A 219 3.86 -6.76 2.89
C ALA A 219 3.08 -7.97 2.32
N ALA A 220 3.64 -8.64 1.32
CA ALA A 220 3.16 -9.92 0.84
C ALA A 220 4.33 -10.85 0.49
N TYR A 221 4.04 -12.13 0.25
CA TYR A 221 5.05 -13.10 -0.17
C TYR A 221 5.40 -12.96 -1.65
N GLY A 222 6.65 -13.30 -1.99
CA GLY A 222 7.14 -13.27 -3.37
C GLY A 222 7.62 -11.89 -3.81
N LEU A 223 7.73 -11.70 -5.12
CA LEU A 223 8.16 -10.45 -5.75
C LEU A 223 7.10 -9.33 -5.63
N GLY A 224 7.58 -8.09 -5.52
CA GLY A 224 6.77 -6.92 -5.13
C GLY A 224 5.71 -6.48 -6.14
N GLU A 225 5.84 -6.93 -7.39
CA GLU A 225 4.94 -6.57 -8.48
C GLU A 225 3.46 -6.82 -8.14
N THR A 226 3.17 -7.91 -7.44
CA THR A 226 1.79 -8.25 -7.03
C THR A 226 1.18 -7.25 -6.04
N VAL A 227 2.01 -6.59 -5.22
CA VAL A 227 1.58 -5.57 -4.25
C VAL A 227 1.44 -4.22 -4.95
N VAL A 228 2.41 -3.85 -5.80
CA VAL A 228 2.42 -2.59 -6.56
C VAL A 228 1.22 -2.53 -7.53
N GLN A 229 0.93 -3.62 -8.23
CA GLN A 229 -0.24 -3.74 -9.10
C GLN A 229 -1.56 -3.90 -8.33
N GLY A 230 -1.51 -4.22 -7.04
CA GLY A 230 -2.70 -4.52 -6.24
C GLY A 230 -3.37 -5.86 -6.56
N ALA A 231 -2.65 -6.79 -7.19
CA ALA A 231 -3.16 -8.12 -7.48
C ALA A 231 -3.36 -8.97 -6.20
N VAL A 232 -2.69 -8.60 -5.10
CA VAL A 232 -2.79 -9.28 -3.80
C VAL A 232 -3.26 -8.30 -2.70
N ASN A 233 -3.95 -8.83 -1.68
CA ASN A 233 -4.27 -8.09 -0.45
C ASN A 233 -3.14 -8.35 0.58
N PRO A 234 -2.22 -7.37 0.80
CA PRO A 234 -1.04 -7.56 1.64
C PRO A 234 -1.36 -7.43 3.14
N ASP A 235 -0.46 -7.90 3.98
CA ASP A 235 -0.39 -7.49 5.39
C ASP A 235 -0.12 -5.99 5.48
N GLU A 236 -0.56 -5.37 6.57
CA GLU A 236 -0.41 -3.95 6.85
C GLU A 236 0.16 -3.75 8.25
N PHE A 237 1.14 -2.86 8.36
CA PHE A 237 1.79 -2.46 9.60
C PHE A 237 1.81 -0.94 9.69
N TYR A 238 1.51 -0.42 10.87
CA TYR A 238 1.66 0.99 11.19
C TYR A 238 2.73 1.13 12.27
N LEU A 239 3.75 1.94 12.01
CA LEU A 239 4.83 2.20 12.94
C LEU A 239 4.83 3.65 13.37
N TYR A 240 5.16 3.91 14.63
CA TYR A 240 5.27 5.26 15.18
C TYR A 240 6.69 5.80 15.05
N LYS A 241 6.87 6.91 14.33
CA LYS A 241 8.19 7.49 14.08
C LYS A 241 8.92 7.91 15.37
N PRO A 242 8.27 8.58 16.36
CA PRO A 242 8.94 8.90 17.62
C PRO A 242 9.38 7.66 18.41
N ALA A 243 8.64 6.55 18.38
CA ALA A 243 9.07 5.29 18.99
C ALA A 243 10.29 4.69 18.25
N LEU A 244 10.29 4.70 16.90
CA LEU A 244 11.45 4.29 16.10
C LEU A 244 12.71 5.08 16.48
N ARG A 245 12.61 6.40 16.61
CA ARG A 245 13.73 7.29 16.95
C ARG A 245 14.23 7.10 18.39
N SER A 246 13.33 6.76 19.31
CA SER A 246 13.66 6.57 20.73
C SER A 246 14.01 5.12 21.10
N GLY A 247 13.94 4.18 20.16
CA GLY A 247 14.26 2.78 20.38
C GLY A 247 13.19 1.98 21.14
N HIS A 248 11.98 2.51 21.28
CA HIS A 248 10.82 1.80 21.84
C HIS A 248 10.17 0.88 20.79
N ASP A 249 9.24 0.02 21.22
CA ASP A 249 8.42 -0.81 20.32
C ASP A 249 7.54 0.10 19.43
N PRO A 250 7.79 0.17 18.12
CA PRO A 250 7.14 1.15 17.26
C PRO A 250 5.81 0.67 16.69
N VAL A 251 5.45 -0.62 16.81
CA VAL A 251 4.32 -1.19 16.08
C VAL A 251 2.99 -0.75 16.70
N LEU A 252 2.33 0.22 16.07
CA LEU A 252 1.01 0.71 16.49
C LEU A 252 -0.11 -0.25 16.13
N ARG A 253 -0.04 -0.87 14.96
CA ARG A 253 -1.13 -1.71 14.45
C ARG A 253 -0.66 -2.71 13.42
N ARG A 254 -1.27 -3.90 13.44
CA ARG A 254 -1.10 -4.94 12.43
C ARG A 254 -2.44 -5.39 11.88
N ASN A 255 -2.56 -5.52 10.56
CA ASN A 255 -3.71 -6.16 9.91
C ASN A 255 -3.21 -7.24 8.95
N ARG A 256 -3.73 -8.46 9.12
CA ARG A 256 -3.35 -9.60 8.26
C ARG A 256 -4.09 -9.54 6.93
N GLY A 257 -3.35 -9.50 5.83
CA GLY A 257 -3.85 -9.66 4.47
C GLY A 257 -4.14 -11.11 4.13
N SER A 258 -5.02 -11.33 3.14
CA SER A 258 -5.37 -12.68 2.67
C SER A 258 -4.20 -13.37 1.95
N LYS A 259 -3.28 -12.59 1.35
CA LYS A 259 -2.06 -13.06 0.67
C LYS A 259 -2.33 -14.26 -0.24
N ALA A 260 -3.39 -14.18 -1.05
CA ALA A 260 -3.89 -15.34 -1.80
C ALA A 260 -2.90 -15.87 -2.86
N ILE A 261 -2.10 -14.97 -3.43
CA ILE A 261 -1.13 -15.26 -4.51
C ILE A 261 0.24 -14.69 -4.15
N GLU A 262 1.29 -15.27 -4.74
CA GLU A 262 2.67 -14.79 -4.71
C GLU A 262 3.28 -14.92 -6.11
N MET A 263 4.16 -13.98 -6.47
CA MET A 263 4.96 -14.07 -7.70
C MET A 263 6.34 -14.62 -7.37
N VAL A 264 6.77 -15.65 -8.10
CA VAL A 264 8.03 -16.36 -7.87
C VAL A 264 8.78 -16.56 -9.18
N TYR A 265 10.04 -16.98 -9.09
CA TYR A 265 10.81 -17.34 -10.28
C TYR A 265 10.23 -18.57 -10.97
N HIS A 266 10.08 -18.48 -12.28
CA HIS A 266 9.60 -19.60 -13.08
C HIS A 266 10.61 -20.76 -13.03
N LYS A 267 10.13 -22.00 -12.88
CA LYS A 267 11.00 -23.18 -12.73
C LYS A 267 11.83 -23.51 -13.97
N ARG A 268 11.35 -23.15 -15.17
CA ARG A 268 12.09 -23.33 -16.42
C ARG A 268 13.08 -22.18 -16.63
N PRO A 269 14.34 -22.46 -17.01
CA PRO A 269 15.30 -21.45 -17.43
C PRO A 269 14.72 -20.55 -18.55
N GLY A 270 14.89 -19.24 -18.43
CA GLY A 270 14.34 -18.24 -19.37
C GLY A 270 12.82 -18.04 -19.28
N GLY A 271 12.15 -18.61 -18.28
CA GLY A 271 10.71 -18.44 -18.07
C GLY A 271 10.31 -17.18 -17.30
N GLY A 272 11.26 -16.34 -16.88
CA GLY A 272 11.01 -15.15 -16.09
C GLY A 272 10.35 -15.47 -14.74
N VAL A 273 9.09 -15.05 -14.58
CA VAL A 273 8.32 -15.15 -13.33
C VAL A 273 6.99 -15.85 -13.56
N GLU A 274 6.44 -16.46 -12.51
CA GLU A 274 5.09 -17.02 -12.49
C GLU A 274 4.34 -16.60 -11.22
N THR A 275 3.02 -16.45 -11.34
CA THR A 275 2.15 -16.21 -10.20
C THR A 275 1.49 -17.51 -9.78
N ARG A 276 1.51 -17.81 -8.48
CA ARG A 276 0.89 -19.02 -7.93
C ARG A 276 0.13 -18.73 -6.64
N ASN A 277 -0.72 -19.68 -6.23
CA ASN A 277 -1.41 -19.61 -4.95
C ASN A 277 -0.45 -19.83 -3.78
N VAL A 278 -0.57 -19.00 -2.75
CA VAL A 278 0.15 -19.19 -1.47
C VAL A 278 -0.52 -20.34 -0.70
N GLU A 279 0.26 -21.14 0.02
CA GLU A 279 -0.26 -22.22 0.88
C GLU A 279 -1.13 -21.67 2.01
N ALA A 280 -2.21 -22.38 2.37
CA ALA A 280 -3.17 -21.90 3.37
C ALA A 280 -2.54 -21.57 4.73
N GLU A 281 -1.57 -22.36 5.18
CA GLU A 281 -0.85 -22.13 6.45
C GLU A 281 -0.03 -20.82 6.43
N ARG A 282 0.62 -20.51 5.29
CA ARG A 282 1.38 -19.27 5.12
C ARG A 282 0.46 -18.05 5.10
N ARG A 283 -0.73 -18.15 4.50
CA ARG A 283 -1.72 -17.06 4.51
C ARG A 283 -2.18 -16.66 5.91
N MET A 284 -2.12 -17.60 6.86
CA MET A 284 -2.50 -17.39 8.26
C MET A 284 -1.40 -16.76 9.13
N ARG A 285 -0.22 -16.48 8.55
CA ARG A 285 0.89 -15.79 9.20
C ARG A 285 1.06 -14.39 8.62
N PHE A 286 1.76 -13.52 9.35
CA PHE A 286 2.30 -12.29 8.77
C PHE A 286 3.50 -12.63 7.88
N SER A 287 3.69 -11.91 6.77
CA SER A 287 4.79 -12.17 5.83
C SER A 287 6.14 -11.63 6.29
N ILE A 288 6.16 -10.73 7.26
CA ILE A 288 7.36 -10.20 7.92
C ILE A 288 7.16 -10.15 9.44
N SER A 289 8.26 -10.12 10.19
CA SER A 289 8.24 -9.97 11.66
C SER A 289 8.17 -8.50 12.09
N ASP A 290 7.87 -8.26 13.37
CA ASP A 290 7.86 -6.91 13.95
C ASP A 290 9.25 -6.26 13.87
N GLU A 291 10.33 -7.04 14.03
CA GLU A 291 11.71 -6.55 13.91
C GLU A 291 12.05 -6.13 12.48
N GLN A 292 11.57 -6.89 11.48
CA GLN A 292 11.74 -6.55 10.07
C GLN A 292 10.93 -5.31 9.70
N ALA A 293 9.71 -5.18 10.22
CA ALA A 293 8.92 -3.97 10.05
C ALA A 293 9.63 -2.76 10.69
N ALA A 294 10.13 -2.88 11.92
CA ALA A 294 10.87 -1.81 12.58
C ALA A 294 12.14 -1.40 11.81
N GLU A 295 12.87 -2.37 11.24
CA GLU A 295 14.05 -2.09 10.40
C GLU A 295 13.69 -1.34 9.12
N LEU A 296 12.63 -1.76 8.42
CA LEU A 296 12.06 -1.01 7.29
C LEU A 296 11.68 0.42 7.70
N GLY A 297 11.04 0.57 8.88
CA GLY A 297 10.69 1.87 9.43
C GLY A 297 11.89 2.78 9.66
N ARG A 298 13.03 2.25 10.14
CA ARG A 298 14.27 3.03 10.31
C ARG A 298 14.85 3.47 8.97
N GLN A 299 14.89 2.57 7.97
CA GLN A 299 15.35 2.94 6.63
C GLN A 299 14.43 3.99 5.98
N ALA A 300 13.11 3.88 6.19
CA ALA A 300 12.13 4.86 5.71
C ALA A 300 12.35 6.25 6.32
N LEU A 301 12.70 6.33 7.62
CA LEU A 301 13.04 7.59 8.28
C LEU A 301 14.29 8.24 7.69
N VAL A 302 15.36 7.45 7.47
CA VAL A 302 16.60 7.96 6.87
C VAL A 302 16.34 8.51 5.47
N ILE A 303 15.53 7.81 4.66
CA ILE A 303 15.15 8.25 3.33
C ILE A 303 14.32 9.54 3.40
N GLU A 304 13.28 9.60 4.25
CA GLU A 304 12.47 10.80 4.43
C GLU A 304 13.29 12.02 4.86
N GLU A 305 14.21 11.83 5.81
CA GLU A 305 15.05 12.90 6.35
C GLU A 305 16.03 13.42 5.29
N HIS A 306 16.56 12.56 4.41
CA HIS A 306 17.41 12.95 3.28
C HIS A 306 16.67 13.79 2.25
N TYR A 307 15.47 13.34 1.84
CA TYR A 307 14.68 14.02 0.81
C TYR A 307 13.87 15.22 1.36
N GLY A 308 13.71 15.33 2.69
CA GLY A 308 13.01 16.43 3.35
C GLY A 308 11.50 16.47 3.12
N GLN A 309 10.90 15.37 2.62
CA GLN A 309 9.50 15.27 2.26
C GLN A 309 8.99 13.84 2.42
N PRO A 310 7.66 13.61 2.53
CA PRO A 310 7.11 12.27 2.59
C PRO A 310 7.44 11.43 1.36
N MET A 311 7.67 10.13 1.56
CA MET A 311 8.17 9.21 0.54
C MET A 311 7.29 7.97 0.39
N ASP A 312 7.18 7.49 -0.85
CA ASP A 312 6.66 6.19 -1.30
C ASP A 312 7.85 5.30 -1.67
N ILE A 313 8.01 4.17 -1.00
CA ILE A 313 9.23 3.35 -1.03
C ILE A 313 8.86 1.88 -1.28
N GLU A 314 9.47 1.27 -2.28
CA GLU A 314 9.36 -0.16 -2.56
C GLU A 314 10.52 -0.92 -1.91
N TRP A 315 10.23 -2.08 -1.32
CA TRP A 315 11.21 -2.88 -0.60
C TRP A 315 11.08 -4.38 -0.87
N ALA A 316 12.16 -5.12 -0.64
CA ALA A 316 12.25 -6.56 -0.79
C ALA A 316 13.04 -7.21 0.36
N LEU A 317 12.48 -8.25 0.97
CA LEU A 317 13.16 -9.15 1.89
C LEU A 317 13.74 -10.33 1.12
N ASP A 318 15.05 -10.42 1.06
CA ASP A 318 15.75 -11.52 0.42
C ASP A 318 15.62 -12.80 1.27
N GLY A 319 15.00 -13.85 0.72
CA GLY A 319 14.73 -15.09 1.45
C GLY A 319 15.95 -15.99 1.67
N GLU A 320 17.10 -15.72 1.02
CA GLU A 320 18.33 -16.50 1.22
C GLU A 320 19.22 -15.88 2.30
N SER A 321 19.38 -14.56 2.26
CA SER A 321 20.23 -13.79 3.18
C SER A 321 19.46 -13.22 4.37
N ASN A 322 18.13 -13.20 4.32
CA ASN A 322 17.24 -12.55 5.29
C ASN A 322 17.51 -11.05 5.45
N ARG A 323 18.06 -10.40 4.42
CA ARG A 323 18.35 -8.96 4.38
C ARG A 323 17.22 -8.19 3.71
N LEU A 324 16.97 -6.98 4.21
CA LEU A 324 16.00 -6.05 3.64
C LEU A 324 16.71 -5.12 2.66
N TYR A 325 16.08 -4.90 1.52
CA TYR A 325 16.56 -4.04 0.46
C TYR A 325 15.48 -3.03 0.05
N ILE A 326 15.88 -1.78 -0.15
CA ILE A 326 15.07 -0.76 -0.80
C ILE A 326 15.32 -0.86 -2.31
N VAL A 327 14.25 -1.02 -3.08
CA VAL A 327 14.33 -1.25 -4.53
C VAL A 327 13.86 -0.06 -5.35
N GLN A 328 13.16 0.91 -4.74
CA GLN A 328 12.76 2.18 -5.34
C GLN A 328 12.32 3.15 -4.23
N ALA A 329 12.51 4.45 -4.42
CA ALA A 329 11.91 5.48 -3.57
C ALA A 329 11.53 6.69 -4.42
N ARG A 330 10.43 7.35 -4.08
CA ARG A 330 9.97 8.59 -4.73
C ARG A 330 9.13 9.44 -3.76
N PRO A 331 8.95 10.75 -4.00
CA PRO A 331 8.08 11.58 -3.19
C PRO A 331 6.61 11.12 -3.21
N GLU A 332 5.91 11.25 -2.08
CA GLU A 332 4.46 11.06 -1.99
C GLU A 332 3.73 12.36 -2.36
N THR A 333 2.84 12.30 -3.36
CA THR A 333 2.28 13.49 -4.03
C THR A 333 0.79 13.73 -3.78
N VAL A 334 0.07 12.79 -3.15
CA VAL A 334 -1.39 12.86 -3.04
C VAL A 334 -1.82 13.68 -1.83
N LYS A 335 -1.23 13.46 -0.65
CA LYS A 335 -1.57 14.21 0.57
C LYS A 335 -0.83 15.53 0.69
N SER A 336 0.30 15.69 0.01
CA SER A 336 1.02 16.97 -0.03
C SER A 336 0.25 18.09 -0.76
N ARG A 337 -0.81 17.75 -1.51
CA ARG A 337 -1.64 18.69 -2.30
C ARG A 337 -2.97 19.09 -1.64
N SER A 338 -3.44 18.38 -0.60
CA SER A 338 -4.69 18.70 0.08
C SER A 338 -4.51 19.84 1.09
N GLY A 339 -4.91 21.06 0.72
CA GLY A 339 -4.98 22.22 1.62
C GLY A 339 -6.02 22.06 2.75
N GLY A 340 -5.92 22.90 3.79
CA GLY A 340 -6.53 22.78 5.12
C GLY A 340 -8.07 22.79 5.26
N THR A 341 -8.83 22.36 4.24
CA THR A 341 -10.27 22.13 4.36
C THR A 341 -10.55 20.67 4.72
N VAL A 342 -11.19 20.42 5.85
CA VAL A 342 -11.60 19.07 6.26
C VAL A 342 -13.03 18.83 5.80
N GLU A 343 -13.20 18.01 4.75
CA GLU A 343 -14.51 17.52 4.33
C GLU A 343 -14.85 16.21 5.07
N ARG A 344 -15.96 16.21 5.80
CA ARG A 344 -16.46 15.03 6.51
C ARG A 344 -17.75 14.55 5.88
N PHE A 345 -17.69 13.34 5.34
CA PHE A 345 -18.86 12.64 4.82
C PHE A 345 -19.48 11.82 5.96
N ARG A 346 -20.81 11.84 6.05
CA ARG A 346 -21.54 11.03 7.02
C ARG A 346 -22.75 10.42 6.37
N LEU A 347 -22.86 9.10 6.46
CA LEU A 347 -24.03 8.36 6.04
C LEU A 347 -25.19 8.66 7.00
N ASP A 348 -26.33 9.13 6.49
CA ASP A 348 -27.47 9.54 7.33
C ASP A 348 -28.35 8.34 7.71
N SER A 349 -28.28 7.25 6.93
CA SER A 349 -28.95 5.98 7.20
C SER A 349 -28.06 4.80 6.75
N ARG A 350 -28.14 3.65 7.44
CA ARG A 350 -27.41 2.44 7.05
C ARG A 350 -28.33 1.45 6.32
N GLY A 351 -27.87 0.96 5.17
CA GLY A 351 -28.53 -0.09 4.39
C GLY A 351 -27.99 -1.49 4.71
N LYS A 352 -28.42 -2.49 3.94
CA LYS A 352 -27.86 -3.83 3.97
C LYS A 352 -26.47 -3.81 3.33
N VAL A 353 -25.45 -4.30 4.02
CA VAL A 353 -24.09 -4.45 3.45
C VAL A 353 -24.11 -5.56 2.39
N VAL A 354 -23.73 -5.24 1.17
CA VAL A 354 -23.60 -6.18 0.04
C VAL A 354 -22.21 -6.79 0.02
N CYS A 355 -21.18 -5.95 0.13
CA CYS A 355 -19.80 -6.36 0.33
C CYS A 355 -19.02 -5.33 1.16
N GLU A 356 -17.86 -5.73 1.64
CA GLU A 356 -16.93 -4.90 2.40
C GLU A 356 -15.52 -5.12 1.88
N GLY A 357 -14.67 -4.11 2.00
CA GLY A 357 -13.29 -4.14 1.55
C GLY A 357 -12.46 -3.08 2.26
N ARG A 358 -11.29 -2.74 1.70
CA ARG A 358 -10.45 -1.65 2.21
C ARG A 358 -10.97 -0.32 1.69
N SER A 359 -11.19 0.60 2.61
CA SER A 359 -11.59 1.97 2.33
C SER A 359 -10.41 2.75 1.74
N ILE A 360 -10.64 3.46 0.63
CA ILE A 360 -9.72 4.41 0.03
C ILE A 360 -10.36 5.80 0.07
N GLY A 361 -9.69 6.74 0.75
CA GLY A 361 -10.24 8.05 1.05
C GLY A 361 -11.33 8.00 2.11
N GLN A 362 -12.10 9.08 2.23
CA GLN A 362 -13.11 9.26 3.29
C GLN A 362 -14.47 9.74 2.76
N ARG A 363 -14.67 9.63 1.45
CA ARG A 363 -15.88 10.12 0.78
C ARG A 363 -16.96 9.06 0.75
N ILE A 364 -18.17 9.47 0.42
CA ILE A 364 -19.28 8.58 0.12
C ILE A 364 -19.72 8.87 -1.31
N GLY A 365 -19.92 7.82 -2.09
CA GLY A 365 -20.39 7.91 -3.47
C GLY A 365 -21.57 6.98 -3.64
N SER A 366 -22.55 7.38 -4.46
CA SER A 366 -23.73 6.56 -4.74
C SER A 366 -24.10 6.65 -6.20
N GLY A 367 -24.60 5.56 -6.76
CA GLY A 367 -24.95 5.47 -8.16
C GLY A 367 -25.43 4.07 -8.53
N LYS A 368 -25.79 3.88 -9.79
CA LYS A 368 -26.06 2.52 -10.30
C LYS A 368 -24.74 1.77 -10.44
N ALA A 369 -24.69 0.55 -9.95
CA ALA A 369 -23.57 -0.36 -10.15
C ALA A 369 -23.47 -0.70 -11.64
N ARG A 370 -22.26 -0.59 -12.18
CA ARG A 370 -21.91 -1.08 -13.51
C ARG A 370 -20.85 -2.16 -13.34
N VAL A 371 -21.25 -3.42 -13.50
CA VAL A 371 -20.37 -4.56 -13.29
C VAL A 371 -19.66 -4.89 -14.60
N ILE A 372 -18.35 -4.66 -14.63
CA ILE A 372 -17.52 -4.85 -15.81
C ILE A 372 -16.51 -5.96 -15.58
N GLN A 373 -16.39 -6.87 -16.56
CA GLN A 373 -15.47 -8.00 -16.49
C GLN A 373 -14.19 -7.78 -17.30
N SER A 374 -14.25 -6.99 -18.37
CA SER A 374 -13.09 -6.69 -19.21
C SER A 374 -13.10 -5.26 -19.68
N ILE A 375 -11.94 -4.82 -20.13
CA ILE A 375 -11.70 -3.48 -20.61
C ILE A 375 -12.51 -3.12 -21.87
N ASP A 376 -12.90 -4.11 -22.68
CA ASP A 376 -13.69 -3.90 -23.91
C ASP A 376 -15.11 -3.38 -23.65
N GLN A 377 -15.53 -3.39 -22.39
CA GLN A 377 -16.86 -2.96 -21.95
C GLN A 377 -16.84 -1.55 -21.35
N MET A 378 -15.69 -0.87 -21.40
CA MET A 378 -15.44 0.45 -20.83
C MET A 378 -16.47 1.51 -21.24
N ASP A 379 -16.95 1.46 -22.48
CA ASP A 379 -17.94 2.39 -23.05
C ASP A 379 -19.30 2.35 -22.32
N GLN A 380 -19.55 1.32 -21.52
CA GLN A 380 -20.82 1.08 -20.84
C GLN A 380 -20.98 1.87 -19.54
N VAL A 381 -19.90 2.43 -18.99
CA VAL A 381 -19.98 3.24 -17.75
C VAL A 381 -20.50 4.63 -18.06
N ALA A 382 -21.69 4.93 -17.54
CA ALA A 382 -22.24 6.27 -17.61
C ALA A 382 -21.67 7.17 -16.49
N PRO A 383 -21.63 8.50 -16.69
CA PRO A 383 -21.20 9.42 -15.63
C PRO A 383 -22.08 9.30 -14.39
N GLY A 384 -21.47 9.23 -13.21
CA GLY A 384 -22.16 9.07 -11.93
C GLY A 384 -22.56 7.63 -11.57
N GLU A 385 -22.16 6.62 -12.36
CA GLU A 385 -22.31 5.22 -12.00
C GLU A 385 -21.18 4.75 -11.05
N VAL A 386 -21.43 3.65 -10.33
CA VAL A 386 -20.42 2.99 -9.48
C VAL A 386 -19.77 1.88 -10.29
N LEU A 387 -18.47 2.02 -10.55
CA LEU A 387 -17.69 1.03 -11.28
C LEU A 387 -17.42 -0.19 -10.39
N VAL A 388 -17.85 -1.38 -10.82
CA VAL A 388 -17.58 -2.65 -10.11
C VAL A 388 -16.80 -3.58 -11.04
N THR A 389 -15.59 -3.99 -10.65
CA THR A 389 -14.72 -4.83 -11.50
C THR A 389 -13.82 -5.77 -10.66
N ASP A 390 -13.13 -6.74 -11.27
CA ASP A 390 -12.20 -7.60 -10.54
C ASP A 390 -10.97 -6.79 -10.06
N MET A 391 -10.41 -5.98 -10.96
CA MET A 391 -9.25 -5.12 -10.75
C MET A 391 -9.26 -4.02 -11.83
N THR A 392 -8.65 -2.87 -11.53
CA THR A 392 -8.40 -1.84 -12.53
C THR A 392 -6.91 -1.82 -12.87
N ASP A 393 -6.61 -1.68 -14.13
CA ASP A 393 -5.31 -1.24 -14.60
C ASP A 393 -5.42 0.21 -15.09
N PRO A 394 -4.34 0.82 -15.56
CA PRO A 394 -4.36 2.21 -15.95
C PRO A 394 -5.12 2.59 -17.23
N ASP A 395 -5.48 1.62 -18.07
CA ASP A 395 -6.31 1.91 -19.24
C ASP A 395 -7.76 2.30 -18.83
N TRP A 396 -8.14 2.06 -17.56
CA TRP A 396 -9.43 2.43 -16.97
C TRP A 396 -9.52 3.90 -16.55
N GLU A 397 -8.41 4.64 -16.50
CA GLU A 397 -8.34 6.03 -16.01
C GLU A 397 -9.42 6.96 -16.59
N PRO A 398 -9.69 6.97 -17.93
CA PRO A 398 -10.68 7.88 -18.51
C PRO A 398 -12.08 7.70 -17.93
N ILE A 399 -12.42 6.48 -17.51
CA ILE A 399 -13.73 6.12 -16.99
C ILE A 399 -13.80 6.24 -15.48
N MET A 400 -12.69 5.97 -14.78
CA MET A 400 -12.60 6.21 -13.34
C MET A 400 -12.93 7.67 -13.02
N LYS A 401 -12.49 8.63 -13.84
CA LYS A 401 -12.84 10.07 -13.72
C LYS A 401 -14.35 10.37 -13.79
N ARG A 402 -15.13 9.49 -14.40
CA ARG A 402 -16.58 9.66 -14.61
C ARG A 402 -17.41 8.92 -13.55
N ALA A 403 -16.81 8.02 -12.78
CA ALA A 403 -17.51 7.19 -11.80
C ALA A 403 -17.83 7.98 -10.51
N ALA A 404 -18.96 7.66 -9.88
CA ALA A 404 -19.31 8.18 -8.56
C ALA A 404 -18.58 7.44 -7.42
N ALA A 405 -18.20 6.18 -7.65
CA ALA A 405 -17.39 5.38 -6.74
C ALA A 405 -16.78 4.17 -7.49
N ILE A 406 -15.78 3.53 -6.88
CA ILE A 406 -15.08 2.37 -7.45
C ILE A 406 -15.11 1.20 -6.45
N VAL A 407 -15.44 0.01 -6.91
CA VAL A 407 -15.45 -1.21 -6.11
C VAL A 407 -14.67 -2.30 -6.84
N THR A 408 -13.66 -2.87 -6.20
CA THR A 408 -12.86 -3.97 -6.80
C THR A 408 -12.81 -5.21 -5.93
N ASN A 409 -12.77 -6.39 -6.56
CA ASN A 409 -12.56 -7.65 -5.84
C ASN A 409 -11.14 -7.73 -5.25
N ARG A 410 -10.14 -7.25 -5.99
CA ARG A 410 -8.72 -7.31 -5.59
C ARG A 410 -8.14 -5.91 -5.45
N GLY A 411 -7.18 -5.74 -4.57
CA GLY A 411 -6.51 -4.46 -4.35
C GLY A 411 -6.22 -4.18 -2.88
N GLY A 412 -4.99 -3.74 -2.60
CA GLY A 412 -4.65 -3.09 -1.34
C GLY A 412 -4.74 -1.56 -1.44
N ARG A 413 -4.36 -0.86 -0.37
CA ARG A 413 -4.26 0.63 -0.34
C ARG A 413 -3.29 1.22 -1.36
N THR A 414 -2.45 0.38 -1.97
CA THR A 414 -1.40 0.76 -2.91
C THR A 414 -1.75 0.38 -4.35
N CYS A 415 -2.91 -0.24 -4.58
CA CYS A 415 -3.30 -0.66 -5.92
C CYS A 415 -3.57 0.54 -6.83
N HIS A 416 -3.56 0.29 -8.14
CA HIS A 416 -3.89 1.30 -9.13
C HIS A 416 -5.24 1.99 -8.86
N ALA A 417 -6.30 1.21 -8.57
CA ALA A 417 -7.60 1.75 -8.20
C ALA A 417 -7.51 2.73 -7.03
N ALA A 418 -6.72 2.38 -6.01
CA ALA A 418 -6.57 3.20 -4.81
C ALA A 418 -5.83 4.50 -5.08
N ILE A 419 -4.72 4.46 -5.83
CA ILE A 419 -3.91 5.64 -6.14
C ILE A 419 -4.76 6.66 -6.92
N ILE A 420 -5.37 6.24 -8.03
CA ILE A 420 -6.20 7.10 -8.88
C ILE A 420 -7.45 7.59 -8.14
N ALA A 421 -8.09 6.74 -7.34
CA ALA A 421 -9.24 7.15 -6.52
C ALA A 421 -8.87 8.29 -5.57
N ARG A 422 -7.68 8.26 -4.94
CA ARG A 422 -7.23 9.36 -4.09
C ARG A 422 -6.91 10.63 -4.89
N GLU A 423 -6.21 10.50 -6.03
CA GLU A 423 -5.86 11.63 -6.89
C GLU A 423 -7.11 12.37 -7.43
N LEU A 424 -8.12 11.60 -7.84
CA LEU A 424 -9.39 12.13 -8.35
C LEU A 424 -10.39 12.47 -7.24
N GLY A 425 -10.11 12.05 -6.01
CA GLY A 425 -10.99 12.21 -4.87
C GLY A 425 -12.32 11.47 -5.03
N ILE A 426 -12.29 10.27 -5.58
CA ILE A 426 -13.46 9.39 -5.74
C ILE A 426 -13.40 8.31 -4.66
N PRO A 427 -14.50 8.01 -3.94
CA PRO A 427 -14.48 6.95 -2.94
C PRO A 427 -14.28 5.59 -3.60
N ALA A 428 -13.38 4.78 -3.04
CA ALA A 428 -13.15 3.42 -3.54
C ALA A 428 -13.08 2.38 -2.41
N VAL A 429 -13.68 1.22 -2.66
CA VAL A 429 -13.61 0.06 -1.77
C VAL A 429 -12.95 -1.09 -2.52
N VAL A 430 -11.72 -1.40 -2.16
CA VAL A 430 -10.87 -2.35 -2.88
C VAL A 430 -10.65 -3.63 -2.08
N GLY A 431 -10.34 -4.73 -2.76
CA GLY A 431 -10.04 -5.99 -2.08
C GLY A 431 -11.27 -6.68 -1.46
N CYS A 432 -12.47 -6.47 -2.04
CA CYS A 432 -13.73 -7.04 -1.55
C CYS A 432 -13.81 -8.58 -1.63
N GLY A 433 -12.96 -9.20 -2.44
CA GLY A 433 -12.97 -10.63 -2.71
C GLY A 433 -13.98 -11.04 -3.78
N ASP A 434 -15.26 -10.70 -3.61
CA ASP A 434 -16.38 -11.23 -4.41
C ASP A 434 -17.45 -10.18 -4.77
N ALA A 435 -17.09 -8.89 -4.81
CA ALA A 435 -17.98 -7.79 -5.17
C ALA A 435 -18.67 -8.00 -6.54
N THR A 436 -17.94 -8.44 -7.57
CA THR A 436 -18.52 -8.69 -8.91
C THR A 436 -19.55 -9.81 -8.94
N ALA A 437 -19.56 -10.69 -7.94
CA ALA A 437 -20.54 -11.77 -7.80
C ALA A 437 -21.72 -11.39 -6.90
N ARG A 438 -21.51 -10.47 -5.94
CA ARG A 438 -22.52 -10.06 -4.95
C ARG A 438 -23.34 -8.84 -5.38
N ILE A 439 -22.78 -7.96 -6.19
CA ILE A 439 -23.44 -6.76 -6.69
C ILE A 439 -24.05 -7.07 -8.05
N GLU A 440 -25.36 -6.87 -8.19
CA GLU A 440 -26.05 -7.04 -9.48
C GLU A 440 -25.82 -5.82 -10.39
N ASP A 441 -25.60 -6.05 -11.68
CA ASP A 441 -25.47 -4.96 -12.66
C ASP A 441 -26.75 -4.12 -12.73
N GLY A 442 -26.58 -2.80 -12.68
CA GLY A 442 -27.67 -1.81 -12.66
C GLY A 442 -28.30 -1.56 -11.29
N ALA A 443 -27.93 -2.29 -10.24
CA ALA A 443 -28.44 -2.08 -8.88
C ALA A 443 -28.01 -0.73 -8.32
N GLY A 444 -28.87 -0.03 -7.57
CA GLY A 444 -28.45 1.17 -6.84
C GLY A 444 -27.57 0.78 -5.65
N VAL A 445 -26.37 1.33 -5.56
CA VAL A 445 -25.44 1.05 -4.46
C VAL A 445 -24.84 2.32 -3.90
N THR A 446 -24.50 2.29 -2.61
CA THR A 446 -23.79 3.36 -1.92
C THR A 446 -22.48 2.84 -1.35
N VAL A 447 -21.38 3.46 -1.77
CA VAL A 447 -20.02 3.13 -1.38
C VAL A 447 -19.56 4.11 -0.32
N SER A 448 -19.39 3.61 0.91
CA SER A 448 -19.02 4.39 2.08
C SER A 448 -17.56 4.13 2.47
N CYS A 449 -16.72 5.16 2.34
CA CYS A 449 -15.34 5.18 2.83
C CYS A 449 -15.20 5.98 4.14
N ALA A 450 -16.30 6.52 4.68
CA ALA A 450 -16.30 7.45 5.81
C ALA A 450 -16.32 6.78 7.21
N GLU A 451 -16.29 5.45 7.26
CA GLU A 451 -16.52 4.65 8.47
C GLU A 451 -15.25 4.03 9.08
N GLY A 452 -14.07 4.39 8.56
CA GLY A 452 -12.76 3.93 9.01
C GLY A 452 -12.01 3.22 7.88
N ASP A 453 -11.17 2.25 8.25
CA ASP A 453 -10.31 1.55 7.27
C ASP A 453 -11.05 0.47 6.46
N THR A 454 -12.20 0.01 6.97
CA THR A 454 -13.11 -0.86 6.23
C THR A 454 -14.11 0.00 5.47
N GLY A 455 -14.12 -0.16 4.16
CA GLY A 455 -15.11 0.44 3.28
C GLY A 455 -16.31 -0.50 3.11
N PHE A 456 -17.50 0.08 3.08
CA PHE A 456 -18.75 -0.68 2.97
C PHE A 456 -19.48 -0.33 1.68
N VAL A 457 -19.97 -1.35 0.98
CA VAL A 457 -20.91 -1.19 -0.13
C VAL A 457 -22.29 -1.58 0.36
N TYR A 458 -23.18 -0.60 0.44
CA TYR A 458 -24.55 -0.77 0.85
C TYR A 458 -25.49 -0.92 -0.35
N ASP A 459 -26.51 -1.75 -0.15
CA ASP A 459 -27.64 -1.86 -1.05
C ASP A 459 -28.50 -0.59 -0.99
N GLY A 460 -28.88 -0.07 -2.15
CA GLY A 460 -29.63 1.17 -2.32
C GLY A 460 -28.80 2.44 -2.43
N LEU A 461 -29.47 3.50 -2.88
CA LEU A 461 -28.93 4.87 -2.87
C LEU A 461 -29.28 5.52 -1.53
N LEU A 462 -28.33 5.55 -0.62
CA LEU A 462 -28.48 6.07 0.72
C LEU A 462 -28.12 7.55 0.75
N GLU A 463 -28.91 8.33 1.50
CA GLU A 463 -28.60 9.73 1.74
C GLU A 463 -27.37 9.87 2.64
N PHE A 464 -26.52 10.84 2.31
CA PHE A 464 -25.36 11.22 3.10
C PHE A 464 -25.19 12.74 3.08
N SER A 465 -24.62 13.24 4.17
CA SER A 465 -24.32 14.64 4.37
C SER A 465 -22.82 14.90 4.25
N VAL A 466 -22.45 16.06 3.70
CA VAL A 466 -21.07 16.56 3.61
C VAL A 466 -20.96 17.80 4.47
N GLN A 467 -20.08 17.78 5.46
CA GLN A 467 -19.72 18.95 6.26
C GLN A 467 -18.32 19.38 5.86
N ALA A 468 -18.16 20.62 5.43
CA ALA A 468 -16.86 21.22 5.17
C ALA A 468 -16.62 22.30 6.22
N ASP A 469 -15.64 22.07 7.09
CA ASP A 469 -15.27 23.00 8.14
C ASP A 469 -13.86 23.55 7.84
N THR A 470 -13.72 24.87 7.84
CA THR A 470 -12.43 25.56 7.81
C THR A 470 -11.96 25.78 9.25
N LEU A 471 -10.84 25.16 9.61
CA LEU A 471 -10.35 25.14 11.01
C LEU A 471 -9.51 26.38 11.38
N ASP A 472 -9.19 27.24 10.41
CA ASP A 472 -8.17 28.30 10.55
C ASP A 472 -8.60 29.52 11.40
N GLU A 473 -9.85 29.57 11.88
CA GLU A 473 -10.41 30.77 12.56
C GLU A 473 -11.05 30.49 13.93
N LEU A 474 -10.69 29.39 14.61
CA LEU A 474 -11.25 29.08 15.93
C LEU A 474 -10.57 29.90 17.05
N PRO A 475 -11.33 30.63 17.90
CA PRO A 475 -10.76 31.35 19.04
C PRO A 475 -10.23 30.39 20.11
N GLU A 476 -9.26 30.83 20.91
CA GLU A 476 -8.79 30.04 22.06
C GLU A 476 -9.93 29.82 23.07
N PRO A 477 -10.27 28.55 23.39
CA PRO A 477 -11.36 28.26 24.30
C PRO A 477 -10.93 28.53 25.76
N PRO A 478 -11.87 28.96 26.63
CA PRO A 478 -11.58 29.17 28.07
C PRO A 478 -11.36 27.86 28.85
N LEU A 479 -11.48 26.71 28.18
CA LEU A 479 -11.44 25.36 28.73
C LEU A 479 -10.65 24.47 27.76
N LYS A 480 -10.01 23.41 28.27
CA LYS A 480 -9.46 22.35 27.42
C LYS A 480 -10.60 21.54 26.79
N ILE A 481 -10.69 21.54 25.46
CA ILE A 481 -11.63 20.71 24.72
C ILE A 481 -10.93 19.39 24.37
N MET A 482 -11.35 18.29 25.00
CA MET A 482 -10.81 16.96 24.75
C MET A 482 -11.78 16.10 23.95
N MET A 483 -11.28 15.09 23.25
CA MET A 483 -12.09 14.21 22.41
C MET A 483 -12.60 12.97 23.15
N ASN A 484 -13.76 12.47 22.72
CA ASN A 484 -14.25 11.13 23.05
C ASN A 484 -14.03 10.22 21.84
N VAL A 485 -13.04 9.33 21.93
CA VAL A 485 -12.60 8.49 20.82
C VAL A 485 -12.82 7.02 21.20
N GLY A 486 -13.44 6.27 20.30
CA GLY A 486 -13.61 4.82 20.48
C GLY A 486 -12.97 4.01 19.37
N ASN A 487 -12.95 4.53 18.15
CA ASN A 487 -12.44 3.81 16.98
C ASN A 487 -10.98 4.19 16.70
N PRO A 488 -10.01 3.26 16.87
CA PRO A 488 -8.61 3.50 16.53
C PRO A 488 -8.39 3.79 15.04
N ASP A 489 -9.22 3.23 14.15
CA ASP A 489 -9.08 3.37 12.69
C ASP A 489 -9.33 4.81 12.21
N ARG A 490 -9.86 5.67 13.08
CA ARG A 490 -10.09 7.10 12.79
C ARG A 490 -9.25 8.04 13.64
N ALA A 491 -8.36 7.50 14.46
CA ALA A 491 -7.59 8.30 15.40
C ALA A 491 -6.72 9.35 14.67
N PHE A 492 -6.06 8.93 13.58
CA PHE A 492 -5.22 9.81 12.76
C PHE A 492 -6.00 10.91 12.03
N ASP A 493 -7.28 10.70 11.72
CA ASP A 493 -8.12 11.75 11.14
C ASP A 493 -8.48 12.80 12.18
N PHE A 494 -8.80 12.35 13.38
CA PHE A 494 -9.28 13.20 14.45
C PHE A 494 -8.17 14.06 15.05
N SER A 495 -6.90 13.65 14.92
CA SER A 495 -5.78 14.42 15.42
C SER A 495 -5.59 15.75 14.70
N HIS A 496 -6.09 15.90 13.47
CA HIS A 496 -6.08 17.17 12.73
C HIS A 496 -7.07 18.21 13.27
N ILE A 497 -8.05 17.78 14.08
CA ILE A 497 -9.02 18.70 14.69
C ILE A 497 -8.36 19.30 15.95
N PRO A 498 -8.35 20.64 16.14
CA PRO A 498 -7.81 21.26 17.34
C PRO A 498 -8.40 20.65 18.61
N ASN A 499 -7.55 20.10 19.46
CA ASN A 499 -7.95 19.37 20.66
C ASN A 499 -6.87 19.46 21.75
N ALA A 500 -7.25 19.14 22.99
CA ALA A 500 -6.35 19.04 24.14
C ALA A 500 -6.15 17.59 24.58
N GLY A 501 -6.13 16.65 23.63
CA GLY A 501 -6.03 15.21 23.83
C GLY A 501 -7.38 14.48 23.86
N VAL A 502 -7.36 13.26 24.40
CA VAL A 502 -8.52 12.38 24.49
C VAL A 502 -8.95 12.26 25.96
N GLY A 503 -10.12 12.82 26.28
CA GLY A 503 -10.67 12.79 27.62
C GLY A 503 -11.38 11.47 27.95
N LEU A 504 -11.73 10.70 26.91
CA LEU A 504 -12.31 9.36 27.05
C LEU A 504 -11.98 8.51 25.82
N ALA A 505 -11.00 7.62 25.96
CA ALA A 505 -10.71 6.53 25.03
C ALA A 505 -11.43 5.26 25.49
N ARG A 506 -12.32 4.72 24.65
CA ARG A 506 -13.19 3.57 24.98
C ARG A 506 -12.65 2.26 24.42
N LEU A 507 -12.38 1.28 25.30
CA LEU A 507 -11.86 -0.04 24.88
C LEU A 507 -12.89 -0.94 24.20
N GLU A 508 -14.19 -0.67 24.36
CA GLU A 508 -15.25 -1.58 23.89
C GLU A 508 -15.20 -1.80 22.37
N PHE A 509 -14.82 -0.77 21.60
CA PHE A 509 -14.70 -0.91 20.15
C PHE A 509 -13.52 -1.81 19.77
N ILE A 510 -12.38 -1.67 20.45
CA ILE A 510 -11.19 -2.51 20.26
C ILE A 510 -11.55 -3.97 20.57
N ILE A 511 -12.17 -4.23 21.71
CA ILE A 511 -12.56 -5.58 22.10
C ILE A 511 -13.61 -6.17 21.14
N ASN A 512 -14.62 -5.42 20.73
CA ASN A 512 -15.65 -5.96 19.83
C ASN A 512 -15.15 -6.21 18.41
N ARG A 513 -14.39 -5.27 17.83
CA ARG A 513 -14.02 -5.32 16.41
C ARG A 513 -12.66 -5.95 16.17
N MET A 514 -11.67 -5.58 16.96
CA MET A 514 -10.28 -6.01 16.74
C MET A 514 -9.98 -7.36 17.38
N ILE A 515 -10.66 -7.71 18.48
CA ILE A 515 -10.47 -8.98 19.21
C ILE A 515 -11.64 -9.93 18.90
N GLY A 516 -12.87 -9.55 19.23
CA GLY A 516 -14.10 -10.31 18.96
C GLY A 516 -14.27 -11.61 19.76
N VAL A 517 -13.40 -11.88 20.73
CA VAL A 517 -13.38 -13.10 21.53
C VAL A 517 -13.43 -12.74 23.02
N HIS A 518 -14.20 -13.49 23.79
CA HIS A 518 -14.27 -13.30 25.24
C HIS A 518 -12.92 -13.63 25.92
N PRO A 519 -12.38 -12.78 26.81
CA PRO A 519 -11.05 -13.01 27.38
C PRO A 519 -10.94 -14.30 28.21
N LYS A 520 -12.01 -14.75 28.89
CA LYS A 520 -12.01 -16.08 29.54
C LYS A 520 -11.95 -17.24 28.54
N ALA A 521 -12.53 -17.09 27.35
CA ALA A 521 -12.43 -18.13 26.32
C ALA A 521 -10.98 -18.28 25.83
N LEU A 522 -10.22 -17.18 25.76
CA LEU A 522 -8.80 -17.22 25.44
C LEU A 522 -7.96 -17.83 26.58
N LEU A 523 -8.23 -17.49 27.83
CA LEU A 523 -7.55 -18.08 28.99
C LEU A 523 -7.84 -19.57 29.16
N GLU A 524 -9.04 -20.01 28.79
CA GLU A 524 -9.46 -21.42 28.85
C GLU A 524 -9.50 -22.07 27.46
N PHE A 525 -8.63 -21.63 26.54
CA PHE A 525 -8.63 -22.07 25.15
C PHE A 525 -8.64 -23.60 25.00
N ASP A 526 -7.88 -24.30 25.83
CA ASP A 526 -7.80 -25.76 25.83
C ASP A 526 -9.08 -26.47 26.30
N ARG A 527 -10.03 -25.75 26.88
CA ARG A 527 -11.32 -26.26 27.38
C ARG A 527 -12.50 -25.86 26.50
N LEU A 528 -12.24 -25.19 25.37
CA LEU A 528 -13.28 -24.86 24.40
C LEU A 528 -13.68 -26.10 23.60
N ASP A 529 -14.94 -26.13 23.18
CA ASP A 529 -15.43 -27.07 22.17
C ASP A 529 -14.75 -26.81 20.81
N ASP A 530 -14.76 -27.83 19.94
CA ASP A 530 -14.03 -27.81 18.68
C ASP A 530 -14.48 -26.66 17.74
N GLU A 531 -15.78 -26.32 17.74
CA GLU A 531 -16.31 -25.26 16.89
C GLU A 531 -15.84 -23.87 17.36
N THR A 532 -15.97 -23.59 18.66
CA THR A 532 -15.49 -22.33 19.25
C THR A 532 -13.98 -22.21 19.14
N ARG A 533 -13.23 -23.30 19.38
CA ARG A 533 -11.78 -23.32 19.25
C ARG A 533 -11.35 -22.94 17.83
N ALA A 534 -11.95 -23.55 16.80
CA ALA A 534 -11.62 -23.24 15.40
C ALA A 534 -11.96 -21.79 14.99
N LEU A 535 -12.98 -21.17 15.62
CA LEU A 535 -13.28 -19.75 15.44
C LEU A 535 -12.20 -18.86 16.09
N VAL A 536 -11.79 -19.20 17.31
CA VAL A 536 -10.74 -18.47 18.04
C VAL A 536 -9.41 -18.57 17.30
N GLU A 537 -9.00 -19.77 16.86
CA GLU A 537 -7.76 -20.00 16.09
C GLU A 537 -7.69 -19.11 14.85
N ARG A 538 -8.80 -18.99 14.11
CA ARG A 538 -8.86 -18.11 12.92
C ARG A 538 -8.72 -16.63 13.28
N LYS A 539 -9.30 -16.20 14.40
CA LYS A 539 -9.21 -14.82 14.90
C LYS A 539 -7.81 -14.47 15.40
N MET A 540 -7.17 -15.37 16.14
CA MET A 540 -5.83 -15.15 16.70
C MET A 540 -4.68 -15.46 15.75
N ALA A 541 -4.96 -15.94 14.53
CA ALA A 541 -3.91 -16.33 13.59
C ALA A 541 -2.93 -15.17 13.31
N GLY A 542 -1.64 -15.49 13.31
CA GLY A 542 -0.54 -14.52 13.26
C GLY A 542 0.00 -14.12 14.64
N TYR A 543 -0.67 -14.50 15.73
CA TYR A 543 -0.19 -14.34 17.11
C TYR A 543 0.25 -15.67 17.69
N ALA A 544 1.18 -15.63 18.66
CA ALA A 544 1.82 -16.82 19.21
C ALA A 544 0.86 -17.68 20.05
N ASP A 545 -0.03 -17.05 20.82
CA ASP A 545 -0.93 -17.71 21.74
C ASP A 545 -2.19 -16.85 22.01
N PRO A 546 -3.28 -17.43 22.57
CA PRO A 546 -4.53 -16.72 22.80
C PRO A 546 -4.39 -15.49 23.71
N VAL A 547 -3.47 -15.52 24.67
CA VAL A 547 -3.26 -14.43 25.64
C VAL A 547 -2.47 -13.30 24.99
N SER A 548 -1.37 -13.62 24.29
CA SER A 548 -0.60 -12.60 23.55
C SER A 548 -1.42 -11.94 22.45
N PHE A 549 -2.37 -12.65 21.82
CA PHE A 549 -3.36 -12.07 20.92
C PHE A 549 -4.19 -10.97 21.60
N TYR A 550 -4.81 -11.26 22.75
CA TYR A 550 -5.64 -10.28 23.46
C TYR A 550 -4.85 -9.04 23.88
N VAL A 551 -3.70 -9.28 24.54
CA VAL A 551 -2.85 -8.20 25.07
C VAL A 551 -2.30 -7.33 23.93
N SER A 552 -1.82 -7.95 22.84
CA SER A 552 -1.25 -7.21 21.71
C SER A 552 -2.30 -6.42 20.95
N ARG A 553 -3.47 -7.01 20.64
CA ARG A 553 -4.54 -6.28 19.94
C ARG A 553 -5.08 -5.11 20.76
N LEU A 554 -5.18 -5.28 22.07
CA LEU A 554 -5.60 -4.21 22.95
C LEU A 554 -4.55 -3.09 23.03
N ALA A 555 -3.27 -3.46 23.17
CA ALA A 555 -2.16 -2.51 23.14
C ALA A 555 -2.11 -1.75 21.81
N GLU A 556 -2.24 -2.43 20.66
CA GLU A 556 -2.29 -1.83 19.33
C GLU A 556 -3.42 -0.80 19.21
N GLY A 557 -4.63 -1.15 19.63
CA GLY A 557 -5.78 -0.25 19.58
C GLY A 557 -5.59 1.01 20.46
N VAL A 558 -5.06 0.84 21.68
CA VAL A 558 -4.77 1.97 22.58
C VAL A 558 -3.60 2.81 22.06
N ALA A 559 -2.51 2.17 21.63
CA ALA A 559 -1.33 2.84 21.12
C ALA A 559 -1.63 3.65 19.85
N THR A 560 -2.46 3.13 18.95
CA THR A 560 -2.89 3.86 17.75
C THR A 560 -3.61 5.16 18.13
N ILE A 561 -4.52 5.13 19.12
CA ILE A 561 -5.17 6.34 19.63
C ILE A 561 -4.13 7.25 20.29
N ALA A 562 -3.32 6.72 21.20
CA ALA A 562 -2.35 7.51 21.94
C ALA A 562 -1.31 8.21 21.05
N ALA A 563 -0.81 7.53 20.02
CA ALA A 563 0.15 8.07 19.06
C ALA A 563 -0.47 9.20 18.23
N ALA A 564 -1.73 9.09 17.84
CA ALA A 564 -2.40 10.12 17.05
C ALA A 564 -2.49 11.48 17.79
N PHE A 565 -2.61 11.45 19.12
CA PHE A 565 -2.80 12.65 19.94
C PHE A 565 -1.55 13.04 20.74
N ALA A 566 -0.41 12.40 20.50
CA ALA A 566 0.81 12.74 21.22
C ALA A 566 1.24 14.21 20.94
N PRO A 567 1.74 14.94 21.95
CA PRO A 567 1.98 14.54 23.34
C PRO A 567 0.80 14.79 24.30
N GLU A 568 -0.38 15.13 23.80
CA GLU A 568 -1.53 15.47 24.65
C GLU A 568 -2.06 14.26 25.44
N PRO A 569 -2.63 14.45 26.65
CA PRO A 569 -3.10 13.35 27.48
C PRO A 569 -4.17 12.48 26.80
N VAL A 570 -4.02 11.16 26.91
CA VAL A 570 -5.02 10.18 26.45
C VAL A 570 -5.52 9.35 27.63
N ILE A 571 -6.76 9.62 28.05
CA ILE A 571 -7.40 8.97 29.20
C ILE A 571 -8.17 7.75 28.70
N VAL A 572 -7.62 6.57 28.94
CA VAL A 572 -8.19 5.28 28.55
C VAL A 572 -9.06 4.74 29.66
N ARG A 573 -10.36 4.62 29.38
CA ARG A 573 -11.30 3.95 30.27
C ARG A 573 -11.23 2.46 30.04
N LEU A 574 -10.92 1.72 31.09
CA LEU A 574 -10.93 0.26 31.09
C LEU A 574 -12.31 -0.29 30.69
N SER A 575 -12.39 -1.58 30.35
CA SER A 575 -13.62 -2.14 29.79
C SER A 575 -14.84 -1.97 30.71
N ASP A 576 -15.87 -1.30 30.21
CA ASP A 576 -17.13 -1.07 30.92
C ASP A 576 -18.31 -1.77 30.22
N PHE A 577 -18.03 -2.95 29.64
CA PHE A 577 -19.06 -3.81 29.08
C PHE A 577 -20.01 -4.33 30.15
N LYS A 578 -21.26 -4.45 29.74
CA LYS A 578 -22.28 -5.23 30.45
C LYS A 578 -22.10 -6.71 30.16
N SER A 579 -22.63 -7.57 31.02
CA SER A 579 -22.57 -9.02 30.80
C SER A 579 -23.22 -9.48 29.49
N ASN A 580 -24.32 -8.85 29.07
CA ASN A 580 -24.94 -9.18 27.79
C ASN A 580 -24.10 -8.78 26.56
N GLU A 581 -23.21 -7.80 26.67
CA GLU A 581 -22.30 -7.41 25.60
C GLU A 581 -21.13 -8.40 25.51
N TYR A 582 -20.53 -8.78 26.64
CA TYR A 582 -19.54 -9.85 26.70
C TYR A 582 -20.10 -11.19 26.20
N ALA A 583 -21.37 -11.48 26.47
CA ALA A 583 -22.04 -12.70 26.03
C ALA A 583 -22.13 -12.82 24.50
N ASN A 584 -22.08 -11.70 23.77
CA ASN A 584 -22.12 -11.66 22.32
C ASN A 584 -20.75 -11.90 21.66
N LEU A 585 -19.66 -11.87 22.43
CA LEU A 585 -18.34 -12.24 21.92
C LEU A 585 -18.25 -13.76 21.70
N ILE A 586 -17.34 -14.18 20.83
CA ILE A 586 -17.06 -15.61 20.60
C ILE A 586 -16.66 -16.26 21.93
N GLY A 587 -17.35 -17.34 22.29
CA GLY A 587 -17.16 -18.05 23.57
C GLY A 587 -17.72 -17.36 24.81
N GLY A 588 -18.42 -16.21 24.68
CA GLY A 588 -18.85 -15.38 25.81
C GLY A 588 -20.01 -15.95 26.63
N ARG A 589 -21.03 -16.54 25.98
CA ARG A 589 -22.27 -17.02 26.65
C ARG A 589 -22.03 -18.01 27.80
N LYS A 590 -20.91 -18.73 27.78
CA LYS A 590 -20.54 -19.70 28.82
C LYS A 590 -20.15 -19.01 30.14
N TYR A 591 -19.63 -17.79 30.08
CA TYR A 591 -19.04 -17.08 31.21
C TYR A 591 -19.94 -15.98 31.78
N GLU A 592 -20.91 -15.51 30.99
CA GLU A 592 -21.73 -14.37 31.37
C GLU A 592 -23.09 -14.79 31.95
N PRO A 593 -23.46 -14.27 33.14
CA PRO A 593 -24.78 -14.49 33.71
C PRO A 593 -25.86 -13.76 32.89
N GLN A 594 -27.08 -14.29 32.91
CA GLN A 594 -28.25 -13.54 32.51
C GLN A 594 -28.67 -12.60 33.65
N GLU A 595 -28.81 -11.32 33.33
CA GLU A 595 -29.18 -10.29 34.29
C GLU A 595 -30.49 -9.62 33.85
N GLU A 596 -31.41 -9.43 34.79
CA GLU A 596 -32.66 -8.70 34.53
C GLU A 596 -32.39 -7.24 34.14
N ASN A 597 -31.36 -6.61 34.73
CA ASN A 597 -30.99 -5.22 34.47
C ASN A 597 -29.46 -5.07 34.27
N PRO A 598 -28.93 -5.31 33.06
CA PRO A 598 -27.49 -5.25 32.80
C PRO A 598 -26.84 -3.87 33.05
N MET A 599 -27.64 -2.78 33.11
CA MET A 599 -27.13 -1.44 33.42
C MET A 599 -26.59 -1.33 34.85
N LEU A 600 -27.13 -2.10 35.79
CA LEU A 600 -26.78 -2.10 37.21
C LEU A 600 -26.08 -3.41 37.62
N GLY A 601 -25.67 -4.20 36.64
CA GLY A 601 -25.18 -5.56 36.81
C GLY A 601 -23.66 -5.67 36.98
N PHE A 602 -23.13 -6.83 36.61
CA PHE A 602 -21.74 -7.23 36.74
C PHE A 602 -20.83 -6.52 35.71
N ARG A 603 -20.42 -5.29 36.04
CA ARG A 603 -19.59 -4.42 35.17
C ARG A 603 -18.65 -3.50 35.95
N GLY A 604 -17.76 -2.83 35.22
CA GLY A 604 -16.82 -1.85 35.77
C GLY A 604 -15.99 -2.40 36.94
N ALA A 605 -15.77 -1.58 37.97
CA ALA A 605 -14.92 -1.93 39.11
C ALA A 605 -15.35 -3.23 39.83
N SER A 606 -16.66 -3.48 40.00
CA SER A 606 -17.15 -4.72 40.63
C SER A 606 -16.73 -5.98 39.87
N ARG A 607 -16.61 -5.88 38.55
CA ARG A 607 -16.14 -6.95 37.68
C ARG A 607 -14.63 -7.15 37.79
N PHE A 608 -13.86 -6.06 37.79
CA PHE A 608 -12.39 -6.11 37.86
C PHE A 608 -11.87 -6.80 39.11
N VAL A 609 -12.51 -6.58 40.27
CA VAL A 609 -12.08 -7.14 41.55
C VAL A 609 -12.59 -8.56 41.82
N SER A 610 -13.58 -9.02 41.06
CA SER A 610 -14.18 -10.35 41.21
C SER A 610 -13.18 -11.46 40.91
N GLU A 611 -13.12 -12.49 41.75
CA GLU A 611 -12.28 -13.66 41.52
C GLU A 611 -12.59 -14.36 40.18
N SER A 612 -13.85 -14.31 39.73
CA SER A 612 -14.26 -14.92 38.48
C SER A 612 -13.70 -14.23 37.23
N PHE A 613 -13.26 -12.96 37.32
CA PHE A 613 -12.84 -12.16 36.16
C PHE A 613 -11.47 -11.48 36.33
N ARG A 614 -10.86 -11.54 37.52
CA ARG A 614 -9.59 -10.87 37.84
C ARG A 614 -8.48 -11.12 36.81
N ASP A 615 -8.32 -12.36 36.35
CA ASP A 615 -7.29 -12.71 35.35
C ASP A 615 -7.51 -12.00 34.01
N CYS A 616 -8.78 -11.73 33.63
CA CYS A 616 -9.10 -10.98 32.41
C CYS A 616 -8.76 -9.50 32.56
N PHE A 617 -9.05 -8.93 33.73
CA PHE A 617 -8.64 -7.57 34.05
C PHE A 617 -7.11 -7.41 34.03
N GLU A 618 -6.37 -8.42 34.49
CA GLU A 618 -4.91 -8.43 34.41
C GLU A 618 -4.42 -8.31 32.95
N LEU A 619 -5.11 -8.90 31.97
CA LEU A 619 -4.75 -8.76 30.56
C LEU A 619 -4.85 -7.31 30.08
N GLU A 620 -5.88 -6.56 30.52
CA GLU A 620 -6.03 -5.14 30.19
C GLU A 620 -4.92 -4.29 30.83
N CYS A 621 -4.57 -4.59 32.09
CA CYS A 621 -3.45 -3.95 32.77
C CYS A 621 -2.11 -4.21 32.07
N ARG A 622 -1.86 -5.46 31.62
CA ARG A 622 -0.65 -5.82 30.86
C ARG A 622 -0.58 -5.03 29.54
N ALA A 623 -1.69 -4.86 28.83
CA ALA A 623 -1.73 -4.09 27.60
C ALA A 623 -1.42 -2.60 27.85
N LEU A 624 -2.05 -1.97 28.85
CA LEU A 624 -1.77 -0.57 29.20
C LEU A 624 -0.33 -0.37 29.66
N ARG A 625 0.22 -1.31 30.43
CA ARG A 625 1.61 -1.28 30.86
C ARG A 625 2.57 -1.32 29.66
N ARG A 626 2.33 -2.23 28.70
CA ARG A 626 3.12 -2.31 27.45
C ARG A 626 3.08 -1.00 26.66
N VAL A 627 1.90 -0.39 26.51
CA VAL A 627 1.75 0.89 25.79
C VAL A 627 2.61 1.99 26.43
N ARG A 628 2.65 2.08 27.76
CA ARG A 628 3.39 3.13 28.46
C ARG A 628 4.89 2.84 28.57
N GLU A 629 5.26 1.61 28.94
CA GLU A 629 6.64 1.23 29.26
C GLU A 629 7.43 0.76 28.02
N ASP A 630 6.83 -0.07 27.18
CA ASP A 630 7.56 -0.69 26.06
C ASP A 630 7.45 0.15 24.78
N MET A 631 6.29 0.77 24.54
CA MET A 631 6.03 1.61 23.35
C MET A 631 6.33 3.11 23.58
N GLY A 632 6.62 3.51 24.82
CA GLY A 632 7.03 4.88 25.17
C GLY A 632 5.91 5.93 25.12
N LEU A 633 4.63 5.52 25.21
CA LEU A 633 3.47 6.43 25.19
C LEU A 633 3.04 6.77 26.64
N ASP A 634 3.88 7.50 27.36
CA ASP A 634 3.76 7.77 28.80
C ASP A 634 2.59 8.70 29.18
N HIS A 635 2.09 9.48 28.21
CA HIS A 635 0.92 10.35 28.26
C HIS A 635 -0.43 9.62 28.28
N VAL A 636 -0.41 8.28 28.31
CA VAL A 636 -1.61 7.45 28.51
C VAL A 636 -1.96 7.33 29.99
N TRP A 637 -3.21 7.62 30.33
CA TRP A 637 -3.78 7.53 31.68
C TRP A 637 -4.83 6.41 31.71
N ALA A 638 -4.99 5.75 32.86
CA ALA A 638 -6.06 4.78 33.09
C ALA A 638 -7.21 5.42 33.89
N MET A 639 -8.43 5.21 33.43
CA MET A 639 -9.69 5.59 34.08
C MET A 639 -10.51 4.36 34.48
#